data_AF-A0A517IEG9-F1
#
_entry.id   AF-A0A517IEG9-F1
#
_cell.length_a   1.000
_cell.length_b   1.000
_cell.length_c   1.000
_cell.angle_alpha   90.00
_cell.angle_beta   90.00
_cell.angle_gamma   90.00
#
_symmetry.space_group_name_H-M   'P 1'
#
loop_
_entity.id
_entity.type
_entity.pdbx_description
1 polymer ?
#
loop_
_entity_poly.entity_id
_entity_poly.type
_entity_poly.pdbx_seq_one_letter_code
_entity_poly.pdbx_strand_id
1 'polypeptide(L)'
;MGIITRRFLCALLLFALCLGNIVEQGWAKEREIFVEEAWAWIAEGEVRFQAQLSGTPDKVELTVNQDSNSKTRSFHEEAQISLAVMPMDDSPLQIRMFIDDSDEPLRSWELSLPQHIEPTVEKIKIKKAPWDEMAADQEEQLELVELESEDQKEAPPVEEEQEQEQDTTDEELSWLAEEFYAHFSGENKPGEAELRSREARFEVEPNDTLGSKSDWLFDGKDSHGKISSKDDVDFWKIRGTSNGQMNISLTDIRANEDYDLYVYDEEERELARSDLHGNESELIEGLALEKDKWYYIKVVGKQGSFSKDYFYRLRADFSADQGGGKADGYEPNDTMEAAYELDAYNRNIVGNLHSKTDVDFYSLSFTLSSTVEVSLKDIPTGMDMDVFLLDEAGKVVARSEKAKNSDEHIIFNAYPGTYKVKVMASKRSGFTANSYSLYIGDRTIPVILIPGVGGSRLEVEQNGKRSEIWLALGDSLIGINDPKHRRLLSLEPIKPNSVDVQPVVRDATIHPEKDDFYAIEYLSYAPFLKELTEQYYSMVKELEKAGYKKHRTLFALPYDWRYSSTKNAKLLKEEIDAALKASGANQVHLVAHSMGGLLVKETLLSNVSYQRKVNRVVYMGTPFLGSPRAYQALKHGYNFSIPWLDEETGKVISSYAPAVYELLPSKKYFETVGFLKKSNIQYYTYDEFLKDKNIRLDYAPLVKHGGKMHEKWDNKTINVPQYSIVGTGQVTLLGYFYDSFYNEWSPILDPGVGDGTVPYMSANYAQKDMKKRYYVKGEHAKLPTIPEVIDQVTRLLQGDEELQPGLRNAPDQNADYLYYIIAQDDKSFPEVTIHKSGQSFTLDANKKEVREDLSIEYHDRIVVIHVRDGEELEFQPSAAVEGEEPVRFLIKRFSSDDSERYKETGRHYVLDERGLAEVEESMDSND
;
A
#
# COMPACT_ATOMS: atom_id res chain seq x y z
N MET A 1 15.16 -49.96 -13.88
CA MET A 1 13.75 -49.56 -13.63
C MET A 1 13.48 -49.38 -12.13
N GLY A 2 14.36 -48.66 -11.40
CA GLY A 2 14.34 -48.63 -9.91
C GLY A 2 14.82 -47.33 -9.26
N ILE A 3 14.87 -46.22 -10.02
CA ILE A 3 15.22 -44.88 -9.49
C ILE A 3 14.08 -43.89 -9.80
N ILE A 4 13.47 -43.99 -10.98
CA ILE A 4 12.27 -43.23 -11.35
C ILE A 4 11.08 -43.65 -10.47
N THR A 5 10.91 -44.95 -10.20
CA THR A 5 9.82 -45.48 -9.36
C THR A 5 9.96 -45.09 -7.88
N ARG A 6 11.19 -44.91 -7.37
CA ARG A 6 11.44 -44.46 -5.98
C ARG A 6 11.23 -42.95 -5.81
N ARG A 7 11.53 -42.16 -6.85
CA ARG A 7 11.29 -40.70 -6.88
C ARG A 7 9.80 -40.36 -7.05
N PHE A 8 9.08 -41.14 -7.84
CA PHE A 8 7.62 -41.08 -7.92
C PHE A 8 6.98 -41.50 -6.59
N LEU A 9 7.56 -42.47 -5.86
CA LEU A 9 7.09 -42.87 -4.53
C LEU A 9 7.31 -41.78 -3.47
N CYS A 10 8.41 -41.03 -3.51
CA CYS A 10 8.63 -39.89 -2.60
C CYS A 10 7.69 -38.71 -2.91
N ALA A 11 7.41 -38.43 -4.19
CA ALA A 11 6.38 -37.46 -4.58
C ALA A 11 4.96 -37.92 -4.16
N LEU A 12 4.66 -39.23 -4.27
CA LEU A 12 3.41 -39.83 -3.77
C LEU A 12 3.35 -39.92 -2.24
N LEU A 13 4.47 -40.07 -1.53
CA LEU A 13 4.53 -40.04 -0.06
C LEU A 13 4.35 -38.62 0.47
N LEU A 14 4.83 -37.60 -0.25
CA LEU A 14 4.48 -36.20 0.03
C LEU A 14 3.00 -35.91 -0.28
N PHE A 15 2.47 -36.47 -1.38
CA PHE A 15 1.03 -36.42 -1.68
C PHE A 15 0.18 -37.15 -0.62
N ALA A 16 0.68 -38.24 -0.03
CA ALA A 16 0.00 -39.01 1.02
C ALA A 16 0.17 -38.41 2.43
N LEU A 17 1.26 -37.70 2.71
CA LEU A 17 1.46 -37.00 3.98
C LEU A 17 0.67 -35.69 4.06
N CYS A 18 0.36 -35.04 2.92
CA CYS A 18 -0.64 -33.97 2.84
C CYS A 18 -2.09 -34.48 2.93
N LEU A 19 -2.33 -35.79 2.82
CA LEU A 19 -3.65 -36.43 3.01
C LEU A 19 -3.77 -37.17 4.36
N GLY A 20 -2.74 -37.09 5.21
CA GLY A 20 -2.57 -37.92 6.41
C GLY A 20 -2.91 -37.26 7.75
N ASN A 21 -3.62 -36.12 7.76
CA ASN A 21 -4.23 -35.54 8.95
C ASN A 21 -5.69 -35.15 8.65
N ILE A 22 -6.52 -36.14 8.37
CA ILE A 22 -7.96 -36.03 8.57
C ILE A 22 -8.31 -37.01 9.66
N VAL A 23 -8.20 -36.55 10.91
CA VAL A 23 -9.03 -37.10 11.98
C VAL A 23 -10.44 -36.60 11.69
N GLU A 24 -11.35 -37.52 11.42
CA GLU A 24 -12.79 -37.27 11.36
C GLU A 24 -13.26 -36.65 12.69
N GLN A 25 -13.38 -35.32 12.69
CA GLN A 25 -14.38 -34.63 13.50
C GLN A 25 -15.14 -33.70 12.56
N GLY A 26 -16.33 -34.16 12.17
CA GLY A 26 -17.16 -33.53 11.16
C GLY A 26 -17.53 -32.10 11.52
N TRP A 27 -17.09 -31.17 10.66
CA TRP A 27 -17.79 -29.95 10.30
C TRP A 27 -17.64 -29.83 8.77
N ALA A 28 -18.64 -30.28 8.02
CA ALA A 28 -18.76 -29.94 6.61
C ALA A 28 -19.06 -28.43 6.54
N LYS A 29 -18.02 -27.61 6.40
CA LYS A 29 -18.16 -26.29 5.79
C LYS A 29 -17.95 -26.52 4.30
N GLU A 30 -19.01 -26.36 3.51
CA GLU A 30 -18.89 -26.21 2.07
C GLU A 30 -17.82 -25.15 1.79
N ARG A 31 -16.78 -25.50 1.02
CA ARG A 31 -15.82 -24.52 0.54
C ARG A 31 -16.56 -23.69 -0.50
N GLU A 32 -16.81 -22.42 -0.22
CA GLU A 32 -17.36 -21.49 -1.20
C GLU A 32 -16.41 -21.43 -2.41
N ILE A 33 -16.90 -21.84 -3.58
CA ILE A 33 -16.20 -21.69 -4.86
C ILE A 33 -16.34 -20.23 -5.27
N PHE A 34 -15.24 -19.60 -5.66
CA PHE A 34 -15.21 -18.21 -6.15
C PHE A 34 -14.33 -18.09 -7.39
N VAL A 35 -14.52 -17.01 -8.14
CA VAL A 35 -13.68 -16.69 -9.31
C VAL A 35 -12.37 -16.08 -8.82
N GLU A 36 -11.24 -16.76 -9.11
CA GLU A 36 -9.89 -16.30 -8.77
C GLU A 36 -9.45 -15.19 -9.72
N GLU A 37 -9.57 -15.43 -11.02
CA GLU A 37 -9.15 -14.53 -12.09
C GLU A 37 -10.09 -14.66 -13.28
N ALA A 38 -10.32 -13.56 -14.01
CA ALA A 38 -11.06 -13.56 -15.26
C ALA A 38 -10.46 -12.55 -16.24
N TRP A 39 -10.48 -12.89 -17.53
CA TRP A 39 -9.95 -12.07 -18.62
C TRP A 39 -10.91 -12.07 -19.79
N ALA A 40 -10.92 -10.96 -20.52
CA ALA A 40 -11.59 -10.87 -21.80
C ALA A 40 -10.75 -10.09 -22.81
N TRP A 41 -10.79 -10.52 -24.07
CA TRP A 41 -10.05 -9.86 -25.14
C TRP A 41 -10.69 -10.16 -26.49
N ILE A 42 -10.30 -9.42 -27.53
CA ILE A 42 -10.73 -9.70 -28.90
C ILE A 42 -9.64 -10.50 -29.60
N ALA A 43 -10.02 -11.63 -30.20
CA ALA A 43 -9.13 -12.42 -31.05
C ALA A 43 -9.90 -12.99 -32.24
N GLU A 44 -9.38 -12.75 -33.44
CA GLU A 44 -9.97 -13.21 -34.71
C GLU A 44 -11.43 -12.76 -34.93
N GLY A 45 -11.79 -11.57 -34.41
CA GLY A 45 -13.16 -11.01 -34.51
C GLY A 45 -14.17 -11.64 -33.53
N GLU A 46 -13.71 -12.41 -32.54
CA GLU A 46 -14.52 -12.97 -31.47
C GLU A 46 -14.08 -12.40 -30.12
N VAL A 47 -15.03 -12.17 -29.22
CA VAL A 47 -14.75 -11.83 -27.82
C VAL A 47 -14.42 -13.12 -27.09
N ARG A 48 -13.19 -13.25 -26.62
CA ARG A 48 -12.71 -14.33 -25.77
C ARG A 48 -12.97 -13.97 -24.32
N PHE A 49 -13.44 -14.93 -23.54
CA PHE A 49 -13.63 -14.81 -22.10
C PHE A 49 -13.05 -16.05 -21.42
N GLN A 50 -12.22 -15.85 -20.40
CA GLN A 50 -11.69 -16.92 -19.57
C GLN A 50 -11.83 -16.60 -18.10
N ALA A 51 -12.12 -17.62 -17.30
CA ALA A 51 -12.18 -17.50 -15.86
C ALA A 51 -11.62 -18.75 -15.18
N GLN A 52 -10.81 -18.54 -14.14
CA GLN A 52 -10.27 -19.56 -13.26
C GLN A 52 -11.06 -19.57 -11.95
N LEU A 53 -11.57 -20.73 -11.55
CA LEU A 53 -12.29 -20.93 -10.29
C LEU A 53 -11.37 -21.54 -9.22
N SER A 54 -11.63 -21.20 -7.95
CA SER A 54 -10.88 -21.70 -6.78
C SER A 54 -11.14 -23.18 -6.46
N GLY A 55 -12.14 -23.76 -7.10
CA GLY A 55 -12.51 -25.17 -7.00
C GLY A 55 -13.11 -25.67 -8.31
N THR A 56 -13.39 -26.97 -8.37
CA THR A 56 -14.04 -27.61 -9.52
C THR A 56 -15.51 -27.89 -9.17
N PRO A 57 -16.45 -27.03 -9.57
CA PRO A 57 -17.88 -27.29 -9.37
C PRO A 57 -18.37 -28.44 -10.25
N ASP A 58 -19.47 -29.07 -9.85
CA ASP A 58 -20.11 -30.13 -10.63
C ASP A 58 -20.61 -29.55 -11.97
N LYS A 59 -21.09 -28.30 -11.95
CA LYS A 59 -21.60 -27.59 -13.13
C LYS A 59 -21.33 -26.08 -13.05
N VAL A 60 -20.87 -25.48 -14.15
CA VAL A 60 -20.80 -24.02 -14.36
C VAL A 60 -21.68 -23.64 -15.54
N GLU A 61 -22.53 -22.64 -15.39
CA GLU A 61 -23.30 -22.07 -16.50
C GLU A 61 -22.90 -20.62 -16.74
N LEU A 62 -22.43 -20.33 -17.95
CA LEU A 62 -22.17 -18.97 -18.42
C LEU A 62 -23.31 -18.50 -19.31
N THR A 63 -24.01 -17.47 -18.88
CA THR A 63 -25.05 -16.78 -19.65
C THR A 63 -24.50 -15.46 -20.17
N VAL A 64 -24.53 -15.28 -21.50
CA VAL A 64 -24.09 -14.07 -22.19
C VAL A 64 -25.32 -13.35 -22.76
N ASN A 65 -25.50 -12.09 -22.38
CA ASN A 65 -26.58 -11.22 -22.82
C ASN A 65 -26.02 -10.05 -23.65
N GLN A 66 -26.74 -9.68 -24.70
CA GLN A 66 -26.54 -8.46 -25.47
C GLN A 66 -27.94 -7.97 -25.88
N ASP A 67 -28.34 -6.81 -25.36
CA ASP A 67 -29.72 -6.29 -25.45
C ASP A 67 -30.78 -7.34 -25.05
N SER A 68 -31.70 -7.66 -25.98
CA SER A 68 -32.78 -8.63 -25.80
C SER A 68 -32.39 -10.08 -26.16
N ASN A 69 -31.13 -10.32 -26.56
CA ASN A 69 -30.62 -11.65 -26.91
C ASN A 69 -29.81 -12.25 -25.76
N SER A 70 -30.04 -13.53 -25.47
CA SER A 70 -29.34 -14.26 -24.41
C SER A 70 -28.93 -15.65 -24.89
N LYS A 71 -27.73 -16.10 -24.50
CA LYS A 71 -27.24 -17.45 -24.73
C LYS A 71 -26.50 -17.99 -23.51
N THR A 72 -26.84 -19.22 -23.13
CA THR A 72 -26.21 -19.93 -22.02
C THR A 72 -25.40 -21.13 -22.50
N ARG A 73 -24.27 -21.39 -21.84
CA ARG A 73 -23.45 -22.58 -22.04
C ARG A 73 -23.00 -23.17 -20.72
N SER A 74 -23.15 -24.48 -20.59
CA SER A 74 -22.76 -25.22 -19.38
C SER A 74 -21.43 -25.96 -19.57
N PHE A 75 -20.64 -26.01 -18.50
CA PHE A 75 -19.38 -26.73 -18.33
C PHE A 75 -19.55 -27.66 -17.11
N HIS A 76 -18.92 -28.83 -17.10
CA HIS A 76 -19.12 -29.83 -16.02
C HIS A 76 -17.76 -30.31 -15.53
N GLU A 77 -17.57 -30.34 -14.21
CA GLU A 77 -16.30 -30.74 -13.58
C GLU A 77 -15.08 -29.98 -14.13
N GLU A 78 -15.23 -28.68 -14.42
CA GLU A 78 -14.18 -27.81 -14.96
C GLU A 78 -13.98 -26.57 -14.07
N ALA A 79 -12.74 -26.35 -13.60
CA ALA A 79 -12.36 -25.11 -12.90
C ALA A 79 -11.85 -24.02 -13.86
N GLN A 80 -11.51 -24.39 -15.10
CA GLN A 80 -11.02 -23.51 -16.15
C GLN A 80 -12.09 -23.32 -17.20
N ILE A 81 -12.72 -22.15 -17.20
CA ILE A 81 -13.83 -21.84 -18.09
C ILE A 81 -13.31 -20.96 -19.23
N SER A 82 -13.47 -21.42 -20.47
CA SER A 82 -13.08 -20.66 -21.66
C SER A 82 -14.21 -20.63 -22.69
N LEU A 83 -14.58 -19.41 -23.09
CA LEU A 83 -15.68 -19.10 -23.98
C LEU A 83 -15.23 -18.14 -25.09
N ALA A 84 -15.75 -18.33 -26.29
CA ALA A 84 -15.71 -17.35 -27.36
C ALA A 84 -17.12 -16.93 -27.73
N VAL A 85 -17.34 -15.62 -27.81
CA VAL A 85 -18.60 -14.95 -28.08
C VAL A 85 -18.48 -14.22 -29.41
N MET A 86 -19.43 -14.44 -30.30
CA MET A 86 -19.63 -13.65 -31.51
C MET A 86 -20.75 -12.64 -31.21
N PRO A 87 -20.42 -11.36 -30.94
CA PRO A 87 -21.42 -10.34 -30.64
C PRO A 87 -22.20 -9.95 -31.90
N MET A 88 -23.39 -9.39 -31.69
CA MET A 88 -24.27 -8.91 -32.74
C MET A 88 -23.82 -7.56 -33.29
N ASP A 89 -23.41 -6.66 -32.41
CA ASP A 89 -22.90 -5.32 -32.67
C ASP A 89 -21.95 -4.88 -31.54
N ASP A 90 -21.66 -3.59 -31.43
CA ASP A 90 -20.77 -2.97 -30.44
C ASP A 90 -21.45 -2.59 -29.12
N SER A 91 -22.72 -2.96 -28.90
CA SER A 91 -23.38 -2.80 -27.59
C SER A 91 -22.71 -3.66 -26.50
N PRO A 92 -22.76 -3.26 -25.22
CA PRO A 92 -22.12 -3.99 -24.14
C PRO A 92 -22.62 -5.44 -23.99
N LEU A 93 -21.69 -6.35 -23.68
CA LEU A 93 -22.00 -7.74 -23.34
C LEU A 93 -22.06 -7.91 -21.83
N GLN A 94 -23.12 -8.55 -21.33
CA GLN A 94 -23.17 -9.00 -19.94
C GLN A 94 -22.92 -10.50 -19.84
N ILE A 95 -21.94 -10.90 -19.04
CA ILE A 95 -21.60 -12.30 -18.77
C ILE A 95 -21.97 -12.62 -17.32
N ARG A 96 -22.85 -13.58 -17.08
CA ARG A 96 -23.25 -14.05 -15.75
C ARG A 96 -22.85 -15.51 -15.58
N MET A 97 -22.16 -15.82 -14.49
CA MET A 97 -21.69 -17.16 -14.16
C MET A 97 -22.46 -17.74 -13.00
N PHE A 98 -23.00 -18.94 -13.16
CA PHE A 98 -23.71 -19.70 -12.14
C PHE A 98 -22.96 -21.01 -11.87
N ILE A 99 -23.01 -21.52 -10.65
CA ILE A 99 -22.43 -22.82 -10.28
C ILE A 99 -23.49 -23.71 -9.64
N ASP A 100 -23.38 -25.02 -9.84
CA ASP A 100 -24.11 -26.08 -9.13
C ASP A 100 -25.64 -25.83 -9.01
N ASP A 101 -26.24 -25.35 -10.10
CA ASP A 101 -27.66 -25.00 -10.23
C ASP A 101 -28.15 -23.89 -9.26
N SER A 102 -27.26 -22.98 -8.83
CA SER A 102 -27.59 -21.75 -8.09
C SER A 102 -28.53 -20.83 -8.89
N ASP A 103 -29.52 -20.25 -8.21
CA ASP A 103 -30.41 -19.21 -8.76
C ASP A 103 -29.72 -17.83 -8.83
N GLU A 104 -28.68 -17.61 -8.03
CA GLU A 104 -27.86 -16.39 -8.03
C GLU A 104 -26.55 -16.59 -8.80
N PRO A 105 -26.11 -15.61 -9.60
CA PRO A 105 -24.84 -15.69 -10.29
C PRO A 105 -23.69 -15.58 -9.28
N LEU A 106 -22.75 -16.52 -9.33
CA LEU A 106 -21.49 -16.48 -8.61
C LEU A 106 -20.72 -15.18 -8.89
N ARG A 107 -20.77 -14.71 -10.14
CA ARG A 107 -20.23 -13.42 -10.55
C ARG A 107 -20.88 -12.95 -11.86
N SER A 108 -20.99 -11.64 -12.02
CA SER A 108 -21.51 -11.00 -13.23
C SER A 108 -20.54 -9.91 -13.70
N TRP A 109 -20.36 -9.81 -15.01
CA TRP A 109 -19.52 -8.80 -15.64
C TRP A 109 -20.25 -8.10 -16.78
N GLU A 110 -19.94 -6.83 -16.99
CA GLU A 110 -20.26 -6.07 -18.20
C GLU A 110 -18.97 -5.77 -18.97
N LEU A 111 -19.02 -5.94 -20.29
CA LEU A 111 -17.91 -5.70 -21.21
C LEU A 111 -18.35 -4.70 -22.27
N SER A 112 -17.69 -3.54 -22.31
CA SER A 112 -17.85 -2.57 -23.38
C SER A 112 -17.08 -3.01 -24.62
N LEU A 113 -17.74 -3.06 -25.78
CA LEU A 113 -17.12 -3.45 -27.04
C LEU A 113 -16.64 -2.22 -27.85
N PRO A 114 -15.48 -2.29 -28.52
CA PRO A 114 -15.01 -1.19 -29.36
C PRO A 114 -15.86 -1.03 -30.63
N GLN A 115 -16.03 0.21 -31.09
CA GLN A 115 -16.83 0.62 -32.27
C GLN A 115 -16.37 0.06 -33.64
N HIS A 116 -15.48 -0.94 -33.65
CA HIS A 116 -14.87 -1.52 -34.86
C HIS A 116 -15.24 -2.98 -35.09
N ILE A 117 -16.05 -3.58 -34.20
CA ILE A 117 -16.54 -4.95 -34.40
C ILE A 117 -17.64 -4.92 -35.46
N GLU A 118 -17.34 -5.38 -36.68
CA GLU A 118 -18.37 -5.56 -37.71
C GLU A 118 -19.43 -6.56 -37.22
N PRO A 119 -20.73 -6.29 -37.40
CA PRO A 119 -21.79 -7.17 -36.93
C PRO A 119 -21.66 -8.55 -37.59
N THR A 120 -21.20 -9.55 -36.82
CA THR A 120 -20.84 -10.87 -37.38
C THR A 120 -22.03 -11.82 -37.51
N VAL A 121 -23.14 -11.59 -36.80
CA VAL A 121 -24.30 -12.51 -36.74
C VAL A 121 -25.61 -11.80 -36.35
N GLU A 122 -26.76 -12.24 -36.90
CA GLU A 122 -28.10 -11.73 -36.54
C GLU A 122 -28.53 -12.04 -35.08
N LYS A 123 -27.85 -12.98 -34.41
CA LYS A 123 -28.07 -13.39 -33.01
C LYS A 123 -26.75 -13.81 -32.39
N ILE A 124 -26.52 -13.47 -31.12
CA ILE A 124 -25.32 -13.85 -30.36
C ILE A 124 -25.06 -15.36 -30.49
N LYS A 125 -23.82 -15.73 -30.80
CA LYS A 125 -23.37 -17.13 -30.78
C LYS A 125 -22.23 -17.28 -29.77
N ILE A 126 -22.29 -18.36 -28.98
CA ILE A 126 -21.23 -18.68 -28.02
C ILE A 126 -20.69 -20.09 -28.27
N LYS A 127 -19.36 -20.26 -28.19
CA LYS A 127 -18.68 -21.55 -28.32
C LYS A 127 -17.63 -21.73 -27.23
N LYS A 128 -17.36 -22.97 -26.80
CA LYS A 128 -16.23 -23.27 -25.91
C LYS A 128 -14.95 -23.02 -26.68
N ALA A 129 -14.00 -22.36 -26.05
CA ALA A 129 -12.70 -22.07 -26.60
C ALA A 129 -11.62 -22.89 -25.86
N PRO A 130 -10.45 -23.12 -26.49
CA PRO A 130 -9.30 -23.69 -25.78
C PRO A 130 -8.82 -22.72 -24.71
N TRP A 131 -8.23 -23.25 -23.62
CA TRP A 131 -7.56 -22.43 -22.62
C TRP A 131 -6.34 -21.73 -23.23
N ASP A 132 -6.12 -20.45 -22.89
CA ASP A 132 -5.00 -19.65 -23.39
C ASP A 132 -4.18 -19.20 -22.17
N GLU A 133 -2.99 -19.77 -22.02
CA GLU A 133 -2.12 -19.48 -20.87
C GLU A 133 -1.56 -18.05 -20.91
N MET A 134 -1.71 -17.33 -22.03
CA MET A 134 -1.30 -15.93 -22.21
C MET A 134 -2.49 -14.98 -22.32
N ALA A 135 -3.64 -15.33 -21.75
CA ALA A 135 -4.86 -14.54 -21.80
C ALA A 135 -4.68 -13.10 -21.28
N ALA A 136 -3.86 -12.89 -20.24
CA ALA A 136 -3.58 -11.57 -19.68
C ALA A 136 -2.73 -10.66 -20.59
N ASP A 137 -2.00 -11.23 -21.56
CA ASP A 137 -1.03 -10.54 -22.41
C ASP A 137 -1.55 -10.28 -23.84
N GLN A 138 -2.83 -10.56 -24.11
CA GLN A 138 -3.41 -10.40 -25.45
C GLN A 138 -3.51 -8.91 -25.84
N GLU A 139 -3.24 -8.60 -27.11
CA GLU A 139 -3.08 -7.21 -27.57
C GLU A 139 -4.36 -6.35 -27.44
N GLU A 140 -5.55 -6.94 -27.58
CA GLU A 140 -6.84 -6.24 -27.50
C GLU A 140 -7.66 -6.68 -26.27
N GLN A 141 -7.14 -6.41 -25.06
CA GLN A 141 -7.88 -6.64 -23.80
C GLN A 141 -9.17 -5.83 -23.72
N LEU A 142 -10.20 -6.45 -23.14
CA LEU A 142 -11.46 -5.82 -22.78
C LEU A 142 -11.54 -5.72 -21.25
N GLU A 143 -11.98 -4.56 -20.76
CA GLU A 143 -12.21 -4.34 -19.34
C GLU A 143 -13.46 -5.12 -18.89
N LEU A 144 -13.33 -5.84 -17.76
CA LEU A 144 -14.41 -6.59 -17.12
C LEU A 144 -14.93 -5.77 -15.93
N VAL A 145 -16.08 -5.11 -16.08
CA VAL A 145 -16.71 -4.35 -14.99
C VAL A 145 -17.62 -5.29 -14.21
N GLU A 146 -17.34 -5.54 -12.93
CA GLU A 146 -18.18 -6.41 -12.09
C GLU A 146 -19.53 -5.77 -11.76
N LEU A 147 -20.60 -6.54 -11.92
CA LEU A 147 -21.98 -6.15 -11.57
C LEU A 147 -22.37 -6.83 -10.25
N GLU A 148 -22.76 -6.05 -9.23
CA GLU A 148 -23.21 -6.57 -7.94
C GLU A 148 -24.57 -7.29 -8.04
N SER A 149 -24.77 -8.36 -7.26
CA SER A 149 -26.00 -9.17 -7.22
C SER A 149 -27.18 -8.44 -6.54
N GLU A 150 -28.40 -8.62 -7.07
CA GLU A 150 -29.60 -7.84 -6.69
C GLU A 150 -30.18 -8.10 -5.28
N ASP A 151 -29.62 -8.99 -4.46
CA ASP A 151 -30.19 -9.38 -3.15
C ASP A 151 -29.81 -8.50 -1.94
N GLN A 152 -29.52 -7.21 -2.19
CA GLN A 152 -29.60 -6.15 -1.17
C GLN A 152 -30.58 -5.02 -1.54
N LYS A 153 -31.65 -5.33 -2.29
CA LYS A 153 -32.77 -4.38 -2.46
C LYS A 153 -33.76 -4.53 -1.31
N GLU A 154 -33.64 -3.67 -0.30
CA GLU A 154 -34.80 -3.31 0.51
C GLU A 154 -35.89 -2.71 -0.40
N ALA A 155 -37.14 -3.06 -0.13
CA ALA A 155 -38.32 -2.67 -0.90
C ALA A 155 -38.45 -1.14 -1.09
N PRO A 156 -39.08 -0.68 -2.19
CA PRO A 156 -39.02 0.72 -2.61
C PRO A 156 -39.65 1.63 -1.55
N PRO A 157 -38.95 2.67 -1.07
CA PRO A 157 -39.61 3.77 -0.40
C PRO A 157 -40.43 4.52 -1.45
N VAL A 158 -41.64 4.85 -1.03
CA VAL A 158 -42.59 5.73 -1.70
C VAL A 158 -41.86 6.99 -2.20
N GLU A 159 -41.95 7.24 -3.51
CA GLU A 159 -41.53 8.47 -4.17
C GLU A 159 -42.30 9.66 -3.56
N GLU A 160 -41.58 10.53 -2.87
CA GLU A 160 -41.93 11.94 -2.66
C GLU A 160 -40.62 12.71 -2.40
N GLU A 161 -39.99 13.09 -3.52
CA GLU A 161 -39.32 14.37 -3.84
C GLU A 161 -38.37 14.99 -2.80
N GLN A 162 -37.07 14.75 -3.02
CA GLN A 162 -35.95 15.58 -2.57
C GLN A 162 -35.67 16.63 -3.66
N GLU A 163 -35.65 17.92 -3.30
CA GLU A 163 -34.98 18.97 -4.08
C GLU A 163 -33.48 18.92 -3.75
N GLN A 164 -32.63 18.55 -4.71
CA GLN A 164 -31.16 18.75 -4.66
C GLN A 164 -30.82 20.20 -5.09
N GLU A 165 -29.57 20.64 -4.96
CA GLU A 165 -28.96 21.56 -5.95
C GLU A 165 -27.49 21.10 -6.02
N GLN A 166 -27.30 20.12 -6.92
CA GLN A 166 -26.05 19.49 -7.37
C GLN A 166 -25.33 20.46 -8.33
N ASP A 167 -24.00 20.56 -8.29
CA ASP A 167 -23.25 20.95 -9.51
C ASP A 167 -23.48 19.80 -10.49
N THR A 168 -24.43 20.00 -11.38
CA THR A 168 -25.01 18.98 -12.25
C THR A 168 -24.02 18.69 -13.37
N THR A 169 -23.69 17.42 -13.59
CA THR A 169 -22.92 17.04 -14.79
C THR A 169 -23.67 17.49 -16.05
N ASP A 170 -22.99 17.80 -17.16
CA ASP A 170 -23.67 18.14 -18.44
C ASP A 170 -24.74 17.09 -18.81
N GLU A 171 -24.54 15.82 -18.41
CA GLU A 171 -25.49 14.72 -18.59
C GLU A 171 -26.71 14.82 -17.65
N GLU A 172 -26.53 15.11 -16.37
CA GLU A 172 -27.64 15.33 -15.42
C GLU A 172 -28.41 16.63 -15.74
N LEU A 173 -27.71 17.71 -16.10
CA LEU A 173 -28.32 18.97 -16.52
C LEU A 173 -29.13 18.79 -17.80
N SER A 174 -28.63 17.96 -18.74
CA SER A 174 -29.36 17.60 -19.96
C SER A 174 -30.61 16.78 -19.66
N TRP A 175 -30.55 15.86 -18.70
CA TRP A 175 -31.71 15.10 -18.25
C TRP A 175 -32.78 15.98 -17.59
N LEU A 176 -32.38 16.88 -16.68
CA LEU A 176 -33.28 17.87 -16.07
C LEU A 176 -33.90 18.81 -17.13
N ALA A 177 -33.14 19.20 -18.14
CA ALA A 177 -33.63 20.02 -19.25
C ALA A 177 -34.66 19.26 -20.10
N GLU A 178 -34.42 17.99 -20.44
CA GLU A 178 -35.37 17.16 -21.19
C GLU A 178 -36.70 17.02 -20.45
N GLU A 179 -36.67 16.77 -19.13
CA GLU A 179 -37.87 16.71 -18.31
C GLU A 179 -38.60 18.06 -18.27
N PHE A 180 -37.85 19.16 -18.08
CA PHE A 180 -38.42 20.51 -18.05
C PHE A 180 -39.12 20.88 -19.38
N TYR A 181 -38.48 20.62 -20.52
CA TYR A 181 -39.05 20.91 -21.84
C TYR A 181 -40.22 19.98 -22.21
N ALA A 182 -40.22 18.73 -21.75
CA ALA A 182 -41.37 17.84 -21.92
C ALA A 182 -42.64 18.40 -21.27
N HIS A 183 -42.49 19.14 -20.16
CA HIS A 183 -43.62 19.71 -19.41
C HIS A 183 -44.05 21.10 -19.90
N PHE A 184 -43.12 21.93 -20.39
CA PHE A 184 -43.38 23.35 -20.70
C PHE A 184 -43.28 23.76 -22.18
N SER A 185 -43.19 22.82 -23.13
CA SER A 185 -43.04 23.07 -24.59
C SER A 185 -44.26 23.69 -25.33
N GLY A 186 -45.07 24.51 -24.66
CA GLY A 186 -46.23 25.21 -25.25
C GLY A 186 -45.99 26.69 -25.57
N GLU A 187 -46.88 27.30 -26.38
CA GLU A 187 -46.78 28.73 -26.77
C GLU A 187 -46.94 29.73 -25.59
N ASN A 188 -47.33 29.27 -24.39
CA ASN A 188 -47.54 30.11 -23.22
C ASN A 188 -46.47 29.86 -22.15
N LYS A 189 -45.89 30.95 -21.61
CA LYS A 189 -44.89 30.87 -20.55
C LYS A 189 -45.44 30.20 -19.29
N PRO A 190 -44.63 29.40 -18.59
CA PRO A 190 -45.03 28.78 -17.33
C PRO A 190 -45.47 29.83 -16.29
N GLY A 191 -46.43 29.45 -15.46
CA GLY A 191 -46.89 30.31 -14.36
C GLY A 191 -45.82 30.42 -13.27
N GLU A 192 -45.66 31.62 -12.69
CA GLU A 192 -44.65 31.91 -11.65
C GLU A 192 -44.63 30.87 -10.51
N ALA A 193 -45.82 30.50 -10.02
CA ALA A 193 -45.95 29.60 -8.88
C ALA A 193 -45.40 28.20 -9.14
N GLU A 194 -45.46 27.72 -10.39
CA GLU A 194 -45.02 26.37 -10.78
C GLU A 194 -43.50 26.29 -11.01
N LEU A 195 -42.86 27.43 -11.29
CA LEU A 195 -41.40 27.53 -11.44
C LEU A 195 -40.66 27.75 -10.12
N ARG A 196 -41.36 28.23 -9.08
CA ARG A 196 -40.76 28.54 -7.76
C ARG A 196 -40.37 27.29 -6.96
N SER A 197 -40.99 26.14 -7.22
CA SER A 197 -40.78 24.87 -6.51
C SER A 197 -40.04 23.84 -7.36
N ARG A 198 -39.26 24.29 -8.35
CA ARG A 198 -38.46 23.41 -9.20
C ARG A 198 -36.99 23.58 -8.86
N GLU A 199 -36.31 22.45 -8.86
CA GLU A 199 -34.90 22.30 -8.57
C GLU A 199 -34.03 23.09 -9.57
N ALA A 200 -34.18 22.78 -10.87
CA ALA A 200 -33.54 23.51 -11.96
C ALA A 200 -34.58 24.23 -12.84
N ARG A 201 -34.21 25.43 -13.32
CA ARG A 201 -35.01 26.24 -14.25
C ARG A 201 -34.25 26.41 -15.55
N PHE A 202 -34.97 26.26 -16.66
CA PHE A 202 -34.43 26.48 -17.99
C PHE A 202 -35.24 27.58 -18.69
N GLU A 203 -34.61 28.26 -19.64
CA GLU A 203 -35.28 29.22 -20.52
C GLU A 203 -36.40 28.55 -21.31
N VAL A 204 -37.41 29.32 -21.74
CA VAL A 204 -38.51 28.80 -22.56
C VAL A 204 -38.74 29.71 -23.74
N GLU A 205 -38.53 29.24 -24.96
CA GLU A 205 -38.70 30.10 -26.12
C GLU A 205 -40.18 30.31 -26.51
N PRO A 206 -40.60 31.51 -26.96
CA PRO A 206 -39.79 32.70 -27.24
C PRO A 206 -39.56 33.60 -26.01
N ASN A 207 -38.32 34.00 -25.74
CA ASN A 207 -37.96 34.98 -24.69
C ASN A 207 -37.20 36.22 -25.20
N ASP A 208 -36.97 36.32 -26.52
CA ASP A 208 -36.27 37.39 -27.27
C ASP A 208 -36.69 38.85 -27.02
N THR A 209 -37.73 39.07 -26.22
CA THR A 209 -38.32 40.40 -26.03
C THR A 209 -38.58 40.70 -24.57
N LEU A 210 -38.20 41.91 -24.16
CA LEU A 210 -38.46 42.44 -22.82
C LEU A 210 -39.97 42.48 -22.54
N GLY A 211 -40.36 42.05 -21.33
CA GLY A 211 -41.71 42.21 -20.80
C GLY A 211 -42.41 40.88 -20.54
N SER A 212 -43.64 40.74 -21.03
CA SER A 212 -44.48 39.57 -20.70
C SER A 212 -43.89 38.22 -21.15
N LYS A 213 -43.05 38.24 -22.19
CA LYS A 213 -42.36 37.06 -22.74
C LYS A 213 -41.03 36.74 -22.07
N SER A 214 -40.54 37.59 -21.15
CA SER A 214 -39.31 37.30 -20.42
C SER A 214 -39.50 36.15 -19.44
N ASP A 215 -38.47 35.30 -19.31
CA ASP A 215 -38.44 34.15 -18.40
C ASP A 215 -38.27 34.55 -16.94
N TRP A 216 -38.68 33.68 -16.03
CA TRP A 216 -38.70 34.01 -14.60
C TRP A 216 -37.34 33.75 -13.94
N LEU A 217 -36.86 34.72 -13.18
CA LEU A 217 -35.78 34.58 -12.22
C LEU A 217 -36.29 34.70 -10.79
N PHE A 218 -35.56 34.09 -9.85
CA PHE A 218 -35.87 34.12 -8.42
C PHE A 218 -34.62 34.39 -7.59
N ASP A 219 -34.82 35.05 -6.44
CA ASP A 219 -33.74 35.43 -5.51
C ASP A 219 -32.97 34.21 -5.01
N GLY A 220 -31.65 34.20 -5.23
CA GLY A 220 -30.71 33.18 -4.77
C GLY A 220 -30.82 31.83 -5.47
N LYS A 221 -31.40 31.81 -6.68
CA LYS A 221 -31.73 30.59 -7.41
C LYS A 221 -31.14 30.60 -8.82
N ASP A 222 -30.54 29.47 -9.20
CA ASP A 222 -29.88 29.32 -10.51
C ASP A 222 -30.91 29.12 -11.63
N SER A 223 -30.65 29.69 -12.79
CA SER A 223 -31.45 29.52 -14.00
C SER A 223 -30.54 29.34 -15.20
N HIS A 224 -30.92 28.45 -16.11
CA HIS A 224 -30.07 27.98 -17.19
C HIS A 224 -30.65 28.38 -18.55
N GLY A 225 -29.81 28.87 -19.45
CA GLY A 225 -30.24 29.26 -20.80
C GLY A 225 -29.21 28.96 -21.87
N LYS A 226 -29.60 29.06 -23.14
CA LYS A 226 -28.80 28.81 -24.34
C LYS A 226 -29.10 29.89 -25.35
N ILE A 227 -28.07 30.68 -25.64
CA ILE A 227 -28.06 31.47 -26.87
C ILE A 227 -27.90 30.49 -28.04
N SER A 228 -29.01 30.06 -28.62
CA SER A 228 -29.10 29.00 -29.61
C SER A 228 -28.76 29.47 -31.03
N SER A 229 -28.75 30.78 -31.27
CA SER A 229 -28.35 31.37 -32.55
C SER A 229 -27.74 32.78 -32.36
N LYS A 230 -27.05 33.28 -33.39
CA LYS A 230 -26.48 34.65 -33.37
C LYS A 230 -27.52 35.78 -33.20
N ASP A 231 -28.80 35.49 -33.45
CA ASP A 231 -29.91 36.45 -33.38
C ASP A 231 -30.76 36.23 -32.11
N ASP A 232 -30.38 35.23 -31.29
CA ASP A 232 -31.05 34.82 -30.06
C ASP A 232 -30.65 35.73 -28.89
N VAL A 233 -31.64 36.15 -28.10
CA VAL A 233 -31.48 37.11 -27.02
C VAL A 233 -32.37 36.74 -25.84
N ASP A 234 -31.78 36.18 -24.79
CA ASP A 234 -32.59 35.82 -23.64
C ASP A 234 -32.95 37.04 -22.77
N PHE A 235 -34.25 37.27 -22.58
CA PHE A 235 -34.72 38.14 -21.51
C PHE A 235 -35.31 37.33 -20.36
N TRP A 236 -34.81 37.64 -19.17
CA TRP A 236 -35.30 37.17 -17.88
C TRP A 236 -35.91 38.33 -17.09
N LYS A 237 -36.78 38.06 -16.12
CA LYS A 237 -37.43 39.05 -15.27
C LYS A 237 -37.46 38.60 -13.81
N ILE A 238 -37.25 39.54 -12.90
CA ILE A 238 -37.34 39.33 -11.46
C ILE A 238 -38.03 40.52 -10.79
N ARG A 239 -38.81 40.26 -9.74
CA ARG A 239 -39.52 41.30 -8.99
C ARG A 239 -38.84 41.55 -7.66
N GLY A 240 -38.58 42.82 -7.35
CA GLY A 240 -38.02 43.21 -6.06
C GLY A 240 -38.97 42.90 -4.90
N THR A 241 -38.51 42.14 -3.92
CA THR A 241 -39.34 41.73 -2.75
C THR A 241 -39.20 42.68 -1.56
N SER A 242 -38.11 43.44 -1.50
CA SER A 242 -37.80 44.47 -0.49
C SER A 242 -36.94 45.58 -1.09
N ASN A 243 -36.79 46.73 -0.43
CA ASN A 243 -35.79 47.72 -0.87
C ASN A 243 -34.38 47.22 -0.54
N GLY A 244 -33.41 47.42 -1.42
CA GLY A 244 -32.07 46.86 -1.24
C GLY A 244 -31.15 47.02 -2.44
N GLN A 245 -30.25 46.06 -2.58
CA GLN A 245 -29.35 45.87 -3.72
C GLN A 245 -29.54 44.47 -4.30
N MET A 246 -29.24 44.30 -5.58
CA MET A 246 -29.23 43.02 -6.28
C MET A 246 -27.87 42.82 -6.93
N ASN A 247 -27.28 41.66 -6.74
CA ASN A 247 -26.13 41.20 -7.49
C ASN A 247 -26.60 40.21 -8.56
N ILE A 248 -26.02 40.25 -9.75
CA ILE A 248 -26.37 39.35 -10.85
C ILE A 248 -25.08 38.77 -11.42
N SER A 249 -24.99 37.44 -11.49
CA SER A 249 -23.87 36.71 -12.07
C SER A 249 -24.31 35.86 -13.25
N LEU A 250 -23.48 35.85 -14.29
CA LEU A 250 -23.57 34.95 -15.44
C LEU A 250 -22.29 34.08 -15.45
N THR A 251 -22.44 32.80 -15.18
CA THR A 251 -21.34 31.82 -15.13
C THR A 251 -21.53 30.73 -16.19
N ASP A 252 -20.56 29.83 -16.26
CA ASP A 252 -20.60 28.66 -17.15
C ASP A 252 -20.64 29.02 -18.65
N ILE A 253 -20.09 30.19 -18.99
CA ILE A 253 -19.83 30.60 -20.36
C ILE A 253 -18.76 29.67 -20.95
N ARG A 254 -19.09 29.01 -22.05
CA ARG A 254 -18.21 28.01 -22.67
C ARG A 254 -16.95 28.67 -23.24
N ALA A 255 -15.85 27.91 -23.23
CA ALA A 255 -14.60 28.35 -23.86
C ALA A 255 -14.83 28.70 -25.34
N ASN A 256 -14.38 29.89 -25.74
CA ASN A 256 -14.57 30.54 -27.05
C ASN A 256 -15.93 31.23 -27.29
N GLU A 257 -16.84 31.23 -26.31
CA GLU A 257 -18.03 32.07 -26.35
C GLU A 257 -17.82 33.36 -25.54
N ASP A 258 -18.59 34.41 -25.86
CA ASP A 258 -18.54 35.73 -25.23
C ASP A 258 -19.99 36.26 -25.08
N TYR A 259 -20.53 36.21 -23.87
CA TYR A 259 -21.91 36.62 -23.54
C TYR A 259 -21.91 37.85 -22.66
N ASP A 260 -22.63 38.89 -23.06
CA ASP A 260 -22.77 40.13 -22.31
C ASP A 260 -24.07 40.12 -21.49
N LEU A 261 -24.04 40.80 -20.33
CA LEU A 261 -25.16 40.91 -19.39
C LEU A 261 -25.65 42.37 -19.28
N TYR A 262 -26.96 42.61 -19.44
CA TYR A 262 -27.58 43.94 -19.27
C TYR A 262 -28.81 43.87 -18.37
N VAL A 263 -29.10 44.95 -17.64
CA VAL A 263 -30.27 45.04 -16.76
C VAL A 263 -31.09 46.28 -17.07
N TYR A 264 -32.41 46.11 -17.18
CA TYR A 264 -33.39 47.16 -17.49
C TYR A 264 -34.47 47.25 -16.41
N ASP A 265 -35.11 48.42 -16.29
CA ASP A 265 -36.32 48.62 -15.48
C ASP A 265 -37.63 48.43 -16.28
N GLU A 266 -38.77 48.64 -15.62
CA GLU A 266 -40.13 48.61 -16.21
C GLU A 266 -40.35 49.62 -17.35
N GLU A 267 -39.53 50.67 -17.41
CA GLU A 267 -39.60 51.71 -18.45
C GLU A 267 -38.55 51.49 -19.55
N GLU A 268 -37.95 50.30 -19.63
CA GLU A 268 -36.92 49.89 -20.60
C GLU A 268 -35.62 50.73 -20.50
N ARG A 269 -35.35 51.34 -19.35
CA ARG A 269 -34.10 52.07 -19.11
C ARG A 269 -33.03 51.10 -18.62
N GLU A 270 -31.88 51.10 -19.28
CA GLU A 270 -30.70 50.33 -18.84
C GLU A 270 -30.20 50.88 -17.51
N LEU A 271 -30.13 50.03 -16.49
CA LEU A 271 -29.68 50.37 -15.14
C LEU A 271 -28.21 49.98 -14.92
N ALA A 272 -27.78 48.85 -15.48
CA ALA A 272 -26.43 48.31 -15.36
C ALA A 272 -26.12 47.33 -16.50
N ARG A 273 -24.82 47.07 -16.71
CA ARG A 273 -24.32 46.06 -17.64
C ARG A 273 -22.95 45.54 -17.23
N SER A 274 -22.58 44.37 -17.71
CA SER A 274 -21.25 43.77 -17.68
C SER A 274 -20.96 43.17 -19.06
N ASP A 275 -19.82 43.53 -19.64
CA ASP A 275 -19.43 43.21 -21.02
C ASP A 275 -17.95 42.80 -21.11
N LEU A 276 -17.51 41.92 -20.21
CA LEU A 276 -16.16 41.35 -20.18
C LEU A 276 -15.86 40.59 -21.49
N HIS A 277 -14.62 40.12 -21.64
CA HIS A 277 -14.17 39.55 -22.90
C HIS A 277 -13.95 38.04 -22.79
N GLY A 278 -14.46 37.31 -23.78
CA GLY A 278 -14.34 35.86 -23.84
C GLY A 278 -15.25 35.18 -22.83
N ASN A 279 -14.79 34.10 -22.23
CA ASN A 279 -15.61 33.25 -21.37
C ASN A 279 -15.49 33.57 -19.87
N GLU A 280 -15.13 34.82 -19.54
CA GLU A 280 -15.11 35.30 -18.16
C GLU A 280 -16.53 35.46 -17.63
N SER A 281 -16.77 35.15 -16.35
CA SER A 281 -18.09 35.33 -15.75
C SER A 281 -18.47 36.81 -15.67
N GLU A 282 -19.66 37.15 -16.13
CA GLU A 282 -20.18 38.52 -16.03
C GLU A 282 -20.76 38.76 -14.63
N LEU A 283 -20.50 39.94 -14.06
CA LEU A 283 -20.94 40.29 -12.72
C LEU A 283 -21.40 41.74 -12.62
N ILE A 284 -22.62 41.94 -12.14
CA ILE A 284 -23.18 43.26 -11.79
C ILE A 284 -23.44 43.27 -10.28
N GLU A 285 -22.73 44.12 -9.55
CA GLU A 285 -22.86 44.23 -8.09
C GLU A 285 -23.59 45.50 -7.65
N GLY A 286 -24.39 45.39 -6.60
CA GLY A 286 -24.93 46.54 -5.88
C GLY A 286 -26.04 47.30 -6.62
N LEU A 287 -26.75 46.65 -7.55
CA LEU A 287 -27.83 47.30 -8.30
C LEU A 287 -28.98 47.67 -7.36
N ALA A 288 -29.30 48.96 -7.26
CA ALA A 288 -30.36 49.43 -6.37
C ALA A 288 -31.73 48.84 -6.74
N LEU A 289 -32.37 48.24 -5.75
CA LEU A 289 -33.61 47.49 -5.90
C LEU A 289 -34.72 48.13 -5.06
N GLU A 290 -35.86 48.39 -5.68
CA GLU A 290 -37.06 48.91 -5.04
C GLU A 290 -38.10 47.78 -4.90
N LYS A 291 -38.76 47.76 -3.75
CA LYS A 291 -39.82 46.79 -3.47
C LYS A 291 -40.95 46.91 -4.50
N ASP A 292 -41.46 45.75 -4.93
CA ASP A 292 -42.59 45.54 -5.83
C ASP A 292 -42.38 45.99 -7.29
N LYS A 293 -41.15 46.38 -7.68
CA LYS A 293 -40.73 46.75 -9.04
C LYS A 293 -40.12 45.60 -9.83
N TRP A 294 -40.35 45.57 -11.14
CA TRP A 294 -39.72 44.61 -12.06
C TRP A 294 -38.38 45.08 -12.59
N TYR A 295 -37.47 44.11 -12.72
CA TYR A 295 -36.17 44.23 -13.36
C TYR A 295 -36.05 43.16 -14.44
N TYR A 296 -35.52 43.53 -15.60
CA TYR A 296 -35.35 42.64 -16.74
C TYR A 296 -33.87 42.45 -17.04
N ILE A 297 -33.40 41.21 -17.04
CA ILE A 297 -32.02 40.83 -17.29
C ILE A 297 -31.94 40.30 -18.72
N LYS A 298 -31.03 40.85 -19.50
CA LYS A 298 -30.79 40.45 -20.89
C LYS A 298 -29.43 39.77 -20.99
N VAL A 299 -29.40 38.58 -21.54
CA VAL A 299 -28.18 37.86 -21.93
C VAL A 299 -28.09 37.87 -23.45
N VAL A 300 -26.93 38.20 -24.01
CA VAL A 300 -26.75 38.25 -25.48
C VAL A 300 -25.33 37.90 -25.89
N GLY A 301 -25.21 37.15 -26.98
CA GLY A 301 -23.92 36.84 -27.59
C GLY A 301 -23.24 38.04 -28.24
N LYS A 302 -22.04 38.41 -27.76
CA LYS A 302 -21.23 39.47 -28.36
C LYS A 302 -20.70 39.02 -29.73
N GLN A 303 -20.77 39.90 -30.73
CA GLN A 303 -20.37 39.60 -32.12
C GLN A 303 -21.04 38.35 -32.74
N GLY A 304 -22.19 37.93 -32.19
CA GLY A 304 -22.90 36.74 -32.64
C GLY A 304 -22.37 35.42 -32.08
N SER A 305 -21.73 35.44 -30.90
CA SER A 305 -21.44 34.24 -30.10
C SER A 305 -22.72 33.49 -29.76
N PHE A 306 -22.74 32.16 -29.84
CA PHE A 306 -23.91 31.34 -29.51
C PHE A 306 -23.49 29.88 -29.30
N SER A 307 -24.19 29.15 -28.42
CA SER A 307 -23.99 27.73 -28.14
C SER A 307 -25.34 27.02 -28.04
N LYS A 308 -25.57 26.04 -28.91
CA LYS A 308 -26.81 25.23 -28.91
C LYS A 308 -26.78 24.08 -27.91
N ASP A 309 -25.58 23.66 -27.53
CA ASP A 309 -25.39 22.40 -26.82
C ASP A 309 -25.21 22.63 -25.32
N TYR A 310 -24.65 23.78 -24.94
CA TYR A 310 -24.29 24.10 -23.54
C TYR A 310 -25.12 25.24 -22.97
N PHE A 311 -25.58 25.05 -21.73
CA PHE A 311 -26.26 26.09 -20.97
C PHE A 311 -25.26 27.05 -20.31
N TYR A 312 -25.58 28.34 -20.26
CA TYR A 312 -25.02 29.25 -19.27
C TYR A 312 -25.82 29.17 -17.98
N ARG A 313 -25.26 29.64 -16.87
CA ARG A 313 -25.95 29.75 -15.58
C ARG A 313 -26.09 31.22 -15.17
N LEU A 314 -27.31 31.64 -14.88
CA LEU A 314 -27.67 33.00 -14.49
C LEU A 314 -28.29 32.99 -13.09
N ARG A 315 -27.79 33.84 -12.20
CA ARG A 315 -28.27 33.97 -10.82
C ARG A 315 -28.43 35.44 -10.42
N ALA A 316 -29.46 35.73 -9.63
CA ALA A 316 -29.70 37.05 -9.03
C ALA A 316 -29.89 36.94 -7.51
N ASP A 317 -29.10 37.69 -6.74
CA ASP A 317 -29.08 37.65 -5.27
C ASP A 317 -29.46 38.99 -4.66
N PHE A 318 -30.48 39.00 -3.79
CA PHE A 318 -30.98 40.20 -3.13
C PHE A 318 -30.30 40.42 -1.78
N SER A 319 -29.87 41.66 -1.54
CA SER A 319 -29.36 42.15 -0.26
C SER A 319 -30.22 43.30 0.22
N ALA A 320 -30.96 43.14 1.31
CA ALA A 320 -31.83 44.19 1.84
C ALA A 320 -31.02 45.35 2.43
N ASP A 321 -31.52 46.58 2.28
CA ASP A 321 -30.89 47.75 2.89
C ASP A 321 -31.22 47.78 4.41
N GLN A 322 -30.16 47.86 5.23
CA GLN A 322 -30.10 48.04 6.70
C GLN A 322 -29.93 46.79 7.62
N GLY A 323 -28.69 46.58 8.11
CA GLY A 323 -28.43 46.33 9.54
C GLY A 323 -27.93 44.95 10.00
N GLY A 324 -28.08 43.89 9.22
CA GLY A 324 -27.60 42.53 9.52
C GLY A 324 -27.92 41.64 8.34
N GLY A 325 -26.94 40.87 7.85
CA GLY A 325 -27.06 40.11 6.60
C GLY A 325 -28.18 39.06 6.66
N LYS A 326 -28.70 38.65 5.49
CA LYS A 326 -29.49 37.42 5.37
C LYS A 326 -28.51 36.25 5.54
N ALA A 327 -28.83 35.32 6.44
CA ALA A 327 -28.11 34.07 6.64
C ALA A 327 -27.98 33.30 5.31
N ASP A 328 -26.86 32.64 5.09
CA ASP A 328 -26.64 31.78 3.93
C ASP A 328 -27.39 30.42 4.06
N GLY A 329 -27.15 29.51 3.11
CA GLY A 329 -27.81 28.21 3.05
C GLY A 329 -27.28 27.17 4.05
N TYR A 330 -26.19 27.45 4.77
CA TYR A 330 -25.55 26.52 5.71
C TYR A 330 -26.04 26.72 7.16
N GLU A 331 -26.90 27.70 7.38
CA GLU A 331 -27.40 28.09 8.70
C GLU A 331 -28.61 27.24 9.16
N PRO A 332 -28.68 26.87 10.45
CA PRO A 332 -27.83 27.30 11.55
C PRO A 332 -26.51 26.51 11.65
N ASN A 333 -25.36 27.17 11.68
CA ASN A 333 -24.05 26.56 11.93
C ASN A 333 -23.17 27.32 12.96
N ASP A 334 -23.79 28.24 13.72
CA ASP A 334 -23.20 29.07 14.80
C ASP A 334 -22.45 28.33 15.94
N THR A 335 -22.64 27.01 16.05
CA THR A 335 -22.15 26.21 17.18
C THR A 335 -21.52 24.90 16.70
N MET A 336 -20.63 24.32 17.51
CA MET A 336 -19.98 23.05 17.15
C MET A 336 -20.99 21.90 16.95
N GLU A 337 -22.07 21.91 17.72
CA GLU A 337 -23.15 20.91 17.64
C GLU A 337 -24.03 21.09 16.41
N ALA A 338 -24.14 22.31 15.89
CA ALA A 338 -24.90 22.65 14.68
C ALA A 338 -24.00 22.71 13.43
N ALA A 339 -22.72 22.33 13.55
CA ALA A 339 -21.77 22.45 12.46
C ALA A 339 -22.27 21.74 11.19
N TYR A 340 -22.24 22.43 10.05
CA TYR A 340 -22.68 21.89 8.77
C TYR A 340 -21.79 20.71 8.35
N GLU A 341 -22.40 19.54 8.13
CA GLU A 341 -21.67 18.33 7.76
C GLU A 341 -21.29 18.34 6.28
N LEU A 342 -19.99 18.27 6.00
CA LEU A 342 -19.47 18.19 4.65
C LEU A 342 -19.52 16.76 4.18
N ASP A 343 -20.18 16.55 3.04
CA ASP A 343 -20.03 15.34 2.25
C ASP A 343 -18.81 15.43 1.32
N ALA A 344 -18.61 14.38 0.51
CA ALA A 344 -17.47 14.30 -0.40
C ALA A 344 -17.46 15.37 -1.50
N TYR A 345 -18.62 15.96 -1.82
CA TYR A 345 -18.84 16.89 -2.93
C TYR A 345 -18.79 18.35 -2.48
N ASN A 346 -19.24 18.64 -1.25
CA ASN A 346 -19.30 19.97 -0.65
C ASN A 346 -17.95 20.45 -0.11
N ARG A 347 -16.92 20.39 -0.96
CA ARG A 347 -15.55 20.79 -0.61
C ARG A 347 -15.29 22.27 -0.82
N ASN A 348 -16.08 22.94 -1.66
CA ASN A 348 -16.04 24.38 -1.89
C ASN A 348 -17.36 24.98 -1.42
N ILE A 349 -17.29 25.99 -0.56
CA ILE A 349 -18.42 26.56 0.15
C ILE A 349 -18.38 28.06 -0.08
N VAL A 350 -19.51 28.66 -0.47
CA VAL A 350 -19.67 30.11 -0.51
C VAL A 350 -20.60 30.51 0.62
N GLY A 351 -20.02 30.94 1.74
CA GLY A 351 -20.76 31.31 2.95
C GLY A 351 -20.69 32.80 3.25
N ASN A 352 -21.41 33.25 4.28
CA ASN A 352 -21.29 34.60 4.83
C ASN A 352 -21.33 34.62 6.35
N LEU A 353 -20.73 35.66 6.94
CA LEU A 353 -21.01 36.02 8.32
C LEU A 353 -22.12 37.07 8.31
N HIS A 354 -23.29 36.76 8.85
CA HIS A 354 -24.45 37.64 8.88
C HIS A 354 -24.43 38.64 10.06
N SER A 355 -23.53 38.44 11.05
CA SER A 355 -23.20 39.43 12.10
C SER A 355 -21.72 39.40 12.52
N LYS A 356 -21.21 40.42 13.22
CA LYS A 356 -19.81 40.41 13.73
C LYS A 356 -19.57 39.33 14.79
N THR A 357 -20.63 38.82 15.40
CA THR A 357 -20.59 37.76 16.42
C THR A 357 -20.90 36.38 15.86
N ASP A 358 -21.21 36.31 14.57
CA ASP A 358 -21.50 35.09 13.84
C ASP A 358 -20.24 34.23 13.72
N VAL A 359 -20.45 32.91 13.74
CA VAL A 359 -19.40 31.90 13.76
C VAL A 359 -19.83 30.65 13.01
N ASP A 360 -19.32 30.48 11.82
CA ASP A 360 -19.67 29.30 11.02
C ASP A 360 -18.81 28.11 11.41
N PHE A 361 -19.46 26.98 11.73
CA PHE A 361 -18.79 25.69 11.89
C PHE A 361 -19.14 24.73 10.75
N TYR A 362 -18.11 24.09 10.21
CA TYR A 362 -18.22 23.01 9.22
C TYR A 362 -17.57 21.74 9.78
N SER A 363 -18.04 20.57 9.37
CA SER A 363 -17.61 19.28 9.91
C SER A 363 -17.12 18.35 8.81
N LEU A 364 -15.95 17.73 8.99
CA LEU A 364 -15.47 16.66 8.12
C LEU A 364 -15.03 15.44 8.93
N SER A 365 -15.20 14.24 8.36
CA SER A 365 -14.79 12.98 8.98
C SER A 365 -14.05 12.09 7.99
N PHE A 366 -13.01 11.41 8.44
CA PHE A 366 -12.27 10.45 7.64
C PHE A 366 -11.70 9.32 8.51
N THR A 367 -11.56 8.12 7.92
CA THR A 367 -11.16 6.89 8.61
C THR A 367 -9.66 6.61 8.56
N LEU A 368 -8.91 7.35 7.73
CA LEU A 368 -7.47 7.22 7.57
C LEU A 368 -6.76 8.55 7.85
N SER A 369 -5.55 8.49 8.40
CA SER A 369 -4.70 9.67 8.59
C SER A 369 -4.59 10.46 7.28
N SER A 370 -4.90 11.74 7.33
CA SER A 370 -5.07 12.57 6.13
C SER A 370 -4.44 13.94 6.31
N THR A 371 -3.89 14.49 5.22
CA THR A 371 -3.57 15.92 5.13
C THR A 371 -4.86 16.68 4.91
N VAL A 372 -5.29 17.46 5.89
CA VAL A 372 -6.42 18.38 5.82
C VAL A 372 -5.92 19.74 5.33
N GLU A 373 -6.57 20.25 4.29
CA GLU A 373 -6.34 21.56 3.71
C GLU A 373 -7.59 22.42 3.87
N VAL A 374 -7.43 23.61 4.45
CA VAL A 374 -8.49 24.60 4.57
C VAL A 374 -8.02 25.90 3.95
N SER A 375 -8.76 26.42 2.98
CA SER A 375 -8.46 27.70 2.33
C SER A 375 -9.67 28.62 2.41
N LEU A 376 -9.53 29.77 3.06
CA LEU A 376 -10.54 30.82 3.09
C LEU A 376 -10.08 31.97 2.19
N LYS A 377 -10.87 32.31 1.19
CA LYS A 377 -10.57 33.30 0.14
C LYS A 377 -11.71 34.29 -0.04
N ASP A 378 -11.45 35.29 -0.87
CA ASP A 378 -12.41 36.34 -1.25
C ASP A 378 -12.92 37.14 -0.05
N ILE A 379 -12.07 37.28 0.98
CA ILE A 379 -12.40 38.06 2.17
C ILE A 379 -12.61 39.53 1.75
N PRO A 380 -13.77 40.15 2.06
CA PRO A 380 -14.05 41.49 1.58
C PRO A 380 -13.19 42.59 2.21
N THR A 381 -12.99 43.68 1.47
CA THR A 381 -12.29 44.85 2.00
C THR A 381 -13.03 45.45 3.20
N GLY A 382 -12.35 45.54 4.35
CA GLY A 382 -12.94 45.99 5.62
C GLY A 382 -13.26 44.86 6.60
N MET A 383 -13.19 43.61 6.14
CA MET A 383 -13.25 42.42 6.97
C MET A 383 -11.84 41.90 7.33
N ASP A 384 -11.76 41.18 8.43
CA ASP A 384 -10.60 40.45 8.98
C ASP A 384 -11.18 39.12 9.47
N MET A 385 -11.12 38.07 8.65
CA MET A 385 -11.77 36.77 8.91
C MET A 385 -10.70 35.72 9.20
N ASP A 386 -10.87 35.01 10.31
CA ASP A 386 -9.92 34.00 10.79
C ASP A 386 -10.52 32.60 10.61
N VAL A 387 -9.65 31.60 10.39
CA VAL A 387 -10.06 30.20 10.29
C VAL A 387 -9.30 29.32 11.29
N PHE A 388 -10.01 28.40 11.92
CA PHE A 388 -9.49 27.47 12.91
C PHE A 388 -9.91 26.04 12.55
N LEU A 389 -8.99 25.09 12.74
CA LEU A 389 -9.29 23.66 12.70
C LEU A 389 -9.31 23.13 14.13
N LEU A 390 -10.39 22.48 14.51
CA LEU A 390 -10.63 21.93 15.85
C LEU A 390 -10.80 20.42 15.77
N ASP A 391 -10.32 19.70 16.79
CA ASP A 391 -10.66 18.30 17.00
C ASP A 391 -12.09 18.14 17.54
N GLU A 392 -12.57 16.90 17.65
CA GLU A 392 -13.90 16.54 18.15
C GLU A 392 -14.20 17.12 19.55
N ALA A 393 -13.18 17.30 20.39
CA ALA A 393 -13.31 17.88 21.73
C ALA A 393 -13.33 19.43 21.74
N GLY A 394 -13.24 20.08 20.56
CA GLY A 394 -13.26 21.52 20.41
C GLY A 394 -11.92 22.18 20.72
N LYS A 395 -10.83 21.42 20.77
CA LYS A 395 -9.48 21.98 20.91
C LYS A 395 -8.95 22.37 19.54
N VAL A 396 -8.47 23.61 19.43
CA VAL A 396 -7.83 24.14 18.22
C VAL A 396 -6.51 23.39 17.97
N VAL A 397 -6.44 22.65 16.86
CA VAL A 397 -5.25 21.91 16.41
C VAL A 397 -4.44 22.67 15.37
N ALA A 398 -5.07 23.53 14.58
CA ALA A 398 -4.42 24.46 13.65
C ALA A 398 -5.26 25.73 13.46
N ARG A 399 -4.65 26.80 12.97
CA ARG A 399 -5.32 28.10 12.74
C ARG A 399 -4.57 28.97 11.75
N SER A 400 -5.26 29.91 11.12
CA SER A 400 -4.66 31.01 10.37
C SER A 400 -5.45 32.29 10.68
N GLU A 401 -4.71 33.34 11.04
CA GLU A 401 -5.24 34.62 11.58
C GLU A 401 -4.45 35.80 10.95
N LYS A 402 -4.32 35.83 9.62
CA LYS A 402 -3.65 36.91 8.90
C LYS A 402 -4.53 38.16 8.97
N ALA A 403 -3.88 39.32 9.03
CA ALA A 403 -4.59 40.57 9.23
C ALA A 403 -5.32 41.03 7.95
N LYS A 404 -6.45 41.72 8.17
CA LYS A 404 -7.29 42.36 7.15
C LYS A 404 -7.88 41.32 6.20
N ASN A 405 -8.07 41.68 4.94
CA ASN A 405 -8.67 40.83 3.92
C ASN A 405 -7.67 39.88 3.24
N SER A 406 -6.71 39.35 3.99
CA SER A 406 -5.72 38.42 3.44
C SER A 406 -6.26 37.00 3.49
N ASP A 407 -6.19 36.25 2.39
CA ASP A 407 -6.62 34.83 2.37
C ASP A 407 -5.97 34.00 3.49
N GLU A 408 -6.77 33.16 4.14
CA GLU A 408 -6.32 32.25 5.18
C GLU A 408 -6.07 30.84 4.62
N HIS A 409 -5.05 30.17 5.16
CA HIS A 409 -4.69 28.84 4.68
C HIS A 409 -4.12 27.97 5.80
N ILE A 410 -4.67 26.76 5.95
CA ILE A 410 -4.23 25.74 6.89
C ILE A 410 -3.89 24.48 6.11
N ILE A 411 -2.73 23.90 6.41
CA ILE A 411 -2.37 22.53 6.06
C ILE A 411 -2.01 21.80 7.34
N PHE A 412 -2.70 20.70 7.64
CA PHE A 412 -2.51 19.95 8.87
C PHE A 412 -2.65 18.44 8.64
N ASN A 413 -1.72 17.64 9.14
CA ASN A 413 -1.88 16.18 9.14
C ASN A 413 -2.70 15.76 10.36
N ALA A 414 -3.90 15.24 10.09
CA ALA A 414 -4.85 14.79 11.07
C ALA A 414 -4.90 13.26 11.14
N TYR A 415 -5.26 12.75 12.31
CA TYR A 415 -5.53 11.32 12.53
C TYR A 415 -7.00 11.02 12.26
N PRO A 416 -7.41 9.75 12.07
CA PRO A 416 -8.80 9.40 11.85
C PRO A 416 -9.73 9.98 12.91
N GLY A 417 -10.90 10.43 12.48
CA GLY A 417 -11.91 11.04 13.34
C GLY A 417 -12.64 12.19 12.68
N THR A 418 -13.40 12.91 13.49
CA THR A 418 -14.19 14.08 13.07
C THR A 418 -13.48 15.36 13.49
N TYR A 419 -13.39 16.30 12.56
CA TYR A 419 -12.81 17.63 12.77
C TYR A 419 -13.82 18.69 12.42
N LYS A 420 -13.74 19.83 13.12
CA LYS A 420 -14.56 21.01 12.84
C LYS A 420 -13.69 22.15 12.30
N VAL A 421 -14.12 22.77 11.22
CA VAL A 421 -13.55 24.02 10.71
C VAL A 421 -14.42 25.16 11.21
N LYS A 422 -13.81 26.16 11.82
CA LYS A 422 -14.50 27.33 12.36
C LYS A 422 -14.03 28.56 11.62
N VAL A 423 -14.97 29.32 11.05
CA VAL A 423 -14.75 30.63 10.44
C VAL A 423 -15.35 31.69 11.35
N MET A 424 -14.65 32.80 11.58
CA MET A 424 -15.21 33.92 12.36
C MET A 424 -14.53 35.24 12.04
N ALA A 425 -15.22 36.35 12.30
CA ALA A 425 -14.61 37.67 12.23
C ALA A 425 -13.66 37.90 13.42
N SER A 426 -12.45 38.38 13.13
CA SER A 426 -11.51 38.88 14.13
C SER A 426 -12.13 40.01 14.95
N LYS A 427 -11.75 40.11 16.23
CA LYS A 427 -12.22 41.19 17.12
C LYS A 427 -11.92 42.58 16.55
N ARG A 428 -10.84 42.69 15.77
CA ARG A 428 -10.36 43.93 15.15
C ARG A 428 -11.00 44.20 13.78
N SER A 429 -11.75 43.24 13.23
CA SER A 429 -12.48 43.38 11.98
C SER A 429 -13.47 44.55 12.03
N GLY A 430 -13.65 45.22 10.89
CA GLY A 430 -14.90 45.93 10.63
C GLY A 430 -16.06 44.94 10.49
N PHE A 431 -17.21 45.43 10.04
CA PHE A 431 -18.29 44.54 9.61
C PHE A 431 -19.04 45.19 8.45
N THR A 432 -18.98 44.55 7.30
CA THR A 432 -19.66 44.94 6.06
C THR A 432 -20.42 43.74 5.53
N ALA A 433 -21.37 43.94 4.60
CA ALA A 433 -21.91 42.84 3.83
C ALA A 433 -20.74 42.04 3.23
N ASN A 434 -20.80 40.73 3.38
CA ASN A 434 -19.70 39.85 3.04
C ASN A 434 -20.20 38.53 2.45
N SER A 435 -19.32 37.93 1.69
CA SER A 435 -19.34 36.54 1.24
C SER A 435 -17.88 36.08 1.28
N TYR A 436 -17.64 34.83 1.60
CA TYR A 436 -16.32 34.23 1.55
C TYR A 436 -16.37 32.91 0.80
N SER A 437 -15.24 32.53 0.20
CA SER A 437 -15.06 31.22 -0.43
C SER A 437 -14.20 30.34 0.47
N LEU A 438 -14.72 29.19 0.89
CA LEU A 438 -14.07 28.26 1.80
C LEU A 438 -13.90 26.90 1.11
N TYR A 439 -12.65 26.49 0.91
CA TYR A 439 -12.31 25.13 0.50
C TYR A 439 -11.87 24.31 1.71
N ILE A 440 -12.43 23.10 1.88
CA ILE A 440 -12.06 22.14 2.91
C ILE A 440 -11.84 20.78 2.25
N GLY A 441 -10.59 20.35 2.12
CA GLY A 441 -10.22 19.07 1.55
C GLY A 441 -9.46 18.18 2.51
N ASP A 442 -9.57 16.85 2.33
CA ASP A 442 -8.68 15.87 2.95
C ASP A 442 -8.03 14.98 1.88
N ARG A 443 -6.78 14.60 2.14
CA ARG A 443 -5.96 13.73 1.29
C ARG A 443 -5.29 12.67 2.15
N THR A 444 -5.71 11.42 2.03
CA THR A 444 -5.12 10.31 2.79
C THR A 444 -3.61 10.27 2.64
N ILE A 445 -2.90 10.23 3.76
CA ILE A 445 -1.44 10.12 3.79
C ILE A 445 -1.05 8.72 3.32
N PRO A 446 -0.31 8.59 2.20
CA PRO A 446 -0.01 7.29 1.62
C PRO A 446 1.05 6.53 2.43
N VAL A 447 1.00 5.21 2.35
CA VAL A 447 1.94 4.28 2.99
C VAL A 447 2.85 3.65 1.94
N ILE A 448 4.15 3.60 2.20
CA ILE A 448 5.13 2.90 1.37
C ILE A 448 5.71 1.73 2.17
N LEU A 449 5.59 0.52 1.62
CA LEU A 449 6.15 -0.72 2.16
C LEU A 449 7.55 -0.98 1.57
N ILE A 450 8.55 -1.15 2.44
CA ILE A 450 9.95 -1.34 2.05
C ILE A 450 10.49 -2.68 2.61
N PRO A 451 10.74 -3.68 1.75
CA PRO A 451 11.21 -5.00 2.17
C PRO A 451 12.68 -5.01 2.62
N GLY A 452 13.11 -6.16 3.16
CA GLY A 452 14.49 -6.43 3.54
C GLY A 452 15.38 -6.96 2.42
N VAL A 453 16.61 -7.38 2.79
CA VAL A 453 17.51 -8.06 1.85
C VAL A 453 16.89 -9.41 1.44
N GLY A 454 16.81 -9.69 0.13
CA GLY A 454 16.10 -10.87 -0.37
C GLY A 454 14.57 -10.78 -0.30
N GLY A 455 14.00 -9.68 0.17
CA GLY A 455 12.55 -9.49 0.33
C GLY A 455 11.84 -8.94 -0.91
N SER A 456 12.54 -8.78 -2.03
CA SER A 456 11.96 -8.45 -3.34
C SER A 456 12.26 -9.55 -4.33
N ARG A 457 11.24 -9.98 -5.08
CA ARG A 457 11.41 -10.86 -6.23
C ARG A 457 12.27 -10.18 -7.28
N LEU A 458 13.20 -10.94 -7.85
CA LEU A 458 14.03 -10.46 -8.97
C LEU A 458 13.74 -11.28 -10.22
N GLU A 459 13.66 -10.59 -11.35
CA GLU A 459 13.54 -11.16 -12.68
C GLU A 459 14.88 -11.06 -13.43
N VAL A 460 15.12 -12.03 -14.31
CA VAL A 460 16.18 -11.98 -15.29
C VAL A 460 15.60 -11.87 -16.68
N GLU A 461 16.10 -10.90 -17.45
CA GLU A 461 15.84 -10.75 -18.88
C GLU A 461 17.07 -11.19 -19.67
N GLN A 462 16.92 -12.25 -20.47
CA GLN A 462 17.98 -12.80 -21.33
C GLN A 462 17.36 -13.26 -22.66
N ASN A 463 17.96 -12.83 -23.78
CA ASN A 463 17.47 -13.12 -25.14
C ASN A 463 15.99 -12.73 -25.39
N GLY A 464 15.54 -11.62 -24.80
CA GLY A 464 14.16 -11.13 -24.93
C GLY A 464 13.12 -11.91 -24.12
N LYS A 465 13.54 -12.84 -23.25
CA LYS A 465 12.67 -13.57 -22.34
C LYS A 465 12.91 -13.14 -20.90
N ARG A 466 11.82 -12.93 -20.16
CA ARG A 466 11.83 -12.69 -18.71
C ARG A 466 11.47 -13.96 -17.96
N SER A 467 12.10 -14.14 -16.80
CA SER A 467 11.82 -15.25 -15.90
C SER A 467 12.28 -14.92 -14.49
N GLU A 468 11.73 -15.61 -13.50
CA GLU A 468 12.17 -15.53 -12.10
C GLU A 468 13.65 -15.89 -11.96
N ILE A 469 14.39 -15.11 -11.16
CA ILE A 469 15.74 -15.47 -10.71
C ILE A 469 15.92 -15.39 -9.18
N TRP A 470 14.95 -14.85 -8.45
CA TRP A 470 14.91 -14.90 -7.00
C TRP A 470 13.45 -14.93 -6.54
N LEU A 471 12.92 -16.00 -5.94
CA LEU A 471 13.63 -17.21 -5.49
C LEU A 471 13.78 -18.32 -6.55
N ALA A 472 13.00 -18.30 -7.63
CA ALA A 472 13.06 -19.24 -8.76
C ALA A 472 13.05 -20.73 -8.35
N LEU A 473 12.24 -21.08 -7.35
CA LEU A 473 12.24 -22.41 -6.72
C LEU A 473 11.76 -23.54 -7.65
N GLY A 474 10.97 -23.21 -8.69
CA GLY A 474 10.58 -24.17 -9.74
C GLY A 474 11.76 -24.73 -10.53
N ASP A 475 12.84 -23.95 -10.68
CA ASP A 475 14.10 -24.37 -11.33
C ASP A 475 15.14 -24.90 -10.34
N SER A 476 15.05 -24.51 -9.06
CA SER A 476 16.05 -24.78 -8.00
C SER A 476 15.94 -26.20 -7.39
N LEU A 477 14.83 -26.91 -7.57
CA LEU A 477 14.63 -28.30 -7.11
C LEU A 477 15.60 -29.34 -7.75
N ILE A 478 16.55 -28.91 -8.59
CA ILE A 478 17.34 -29.79 -9.48
C ILE A 478 18.80 -29.99 -9.00
N GLY A 479 19.34 -29.25 -8.02
CA GLY A 479 20.65 -29.63 -7.47
C GLY A 479 21.33 -28.70 -6.48
N ILE A 480 22.14 -29.31 -5.62
CA ILE A 480 23.16 -28.66 -4.80
C ILE A 480 24.13 -27.89 -5.71
N ASN A 481 24.60 -26.73 -5.25
CA ASN A 481 25.40 -25.77 -6.03
C ASN A 481 24.64 -25.05 -7.16
N ASP A 482 23.37 -24.68 -6.95
CA ASP A 482 22.48 -23.98 -7.91
C ASP A 482 23.24 -23.09 -8.92
N PRO A 483 23.56 -23.62 -10.12
CA PRO A 483 24.49 -22.97 -11.02
C PRO A 483 23.85 -21.76 -11.71
N LYS A 484 22.51 -21.72 -11.79
CA LYS A 484 21.77 -20.60 -12.39
C LYS A 484 21.87 -19.37 -11.48
N HIS A 485 21.57 -19.53 -10.20
CA HIS A 485 21.68 -18.46 -9.21
C HIS A 485 23.13 -17.95 -9.10
N ARG A 486 24.11 -18.85 -8.97
CA ARG A 486 25.54 -18.47 -8.92
C ARG A 486 26.00 -17.73 -10.17
N ARG A 487 25.54 -18.15 -11.36
CA ARG A 487 25.90 -17.47 -12.61
C ARG A 487 25.27 -16.09 -12.72
N LEU A 488 23.96 -15.98 -12.48
CA LEU A 488 23.20 -14.77 -12.81
C LEU A 488 23.19 -13.74 -11.68
N LEU A 489 23.05 -14.17 -10.42
CA LEU A 489 22.93 -13.25 -9.29
C LEU A 489 24.28 -12.70 -8.80
N SER A 490 25.41 -13.31 -9.15
CA SER A 490 26.72 -12.83 -8.73
C SER A 490 27.09 -11.48 -9.36
N LEU A 491 27.72 -10.65 -8.53
CA LEU A 491 28.27 -9.36 -8.90
C LEU A 491 29.80 -9.43 -8.90
N GLU A 492 30.43 -8.49 -9.59
CA GLU A 492 31.86 -8.23 -9.54
C GLU A 492 32.14 -6.73 -9.45
N PRO A 493 33.27 -6.31 -8.88
CA PRO A 493 33.67 -4.91 -8.87
C PRO A 493 33.90 -4.37 -10.28
N ILE A 494 33.46 -3.13 -10.57
CA ILE A 494 33.69 -2.51 -11.89
C ILE A 494 35.19 -2.31 -12.20
N LYS A 495 36.02 -2.25 -11.15
CA LYS A 495 37.48 -2.19 -11.21
C LYS A 495 38.06 -2.64 -9.86
N PRO A 496 39.34 -3.02 -9.79
CA PRO A 496 39.99 -3.33 -8.52
C PRO A 496 39.81 -2.22 -7.49
N ASN A 497 39.50 -2.60 -6.25
CA ASN A 497 39.23 -1.70 -5.12
C ASN A 497 37.97 -0.80 -5.25
N SER A 498 37.04 -1.10 -6.16
CA SER A 498 35.79 -0.37 -6.31
C SER A 498 34.75 -0.77 -5.25
N VAL A 499 33.90 0.18 -4.85
CA VAL A 499 32.66 -0.12 -4.10
C VAL A 499 31.46 -0.27 -5.04
N ASP A 500 31.58 0.28 -6.25
CA ASP A 500 30.63 0.07 -7.32
C ASP A 500 30.87 -1.29 -7.97
N VAL A 501 29.77 -1.99 -8.22
CA VAL A 501 29.74 -3.36 -8.73
C VAL A 501 28.81 -3.47 -9.93
N GLN A 502 28.98 -4.55 -10.66
CA GLN A 502 28.25 -4.86 -11.88
C GLN A 502 27.99 -6.37 -11.97
N PRO A 503 26.96 -6.83 -12.69
CA PRO A 503 26.73 -8.26 -12.89
C PRO A 503 27.95 -8.94 -13.52
N VAL A 504 28.26 -10.18 -13.11
CA VAL A 504 29.33 -10.98 -13.75
C VAL A 504 28.97 -11.28 -15.21
N VAL A 505 27.70 -11.62 -15.44
CA VAL A 505 27.15 -11.98 -16.75
C VAL A 505 26.60 -10.75 -17.45
N ARG A 506 26.91 -10.58 -18.75
CA ARG A 506 26.61 -9.36 -19.52
C ARG A 506 25.48 -9.51 -20.53
N ASP A 507 25.15 -10.74 -20.86
CA ASP A 507 24.05 -11.12 -21.76
C ASP A 507 22.71 -11.27 -21.03
N ALA A 508 22.64 -10.86 -19.76
CA ALA A 508 21.43 -10.88 -18.95
C ALA A 508 21.34 -9.60 -18.11
N THR A 509 20.12 -9.09 -17.95
CA THR A 509 19.81 -7.96 -17.08
C THR A 509 18.93 -8.45 -15.95
N ILE A 510 19.23 -8.03 -14.72
CA ILE A 510 18.41 -8.35 -13.55
C ILE A 510 17.76 -7.07 -13.04
N HIS A 511 16.48 -7.17 -12.71
CA HIS A 511 15.70 -6.09 -12.15
C HIS A 511 14.68 -6.64 -11.15
N PRO A 512 14.17 -5.81 -10.24
CA PRO A 512 12.96 -6.13 -9.50
C PRO A 512 11.81 -6.37 -10.49
N GLU A 513 10.91 -7.27 -10.13
CA GLU A 513 9.70 -7.51 -10.91
C GLU A 513 8.87 -6.23 -11.08
N LYS A 514 8.19 -6.13 -12.23
CA LYS A 514 7.46 -4.91 -12.64
C LYS A 514 6.20 -4.65 -11.81
N ASP A 515 5.52 -5.69 -11.33
CA ASP A 515 4.39 -5.53 -10.41
C ASP A 515 4.93 -5.32 -8.99
N ASP A 516 4.85 -4.08 -8.53
CA ASP A 516 5.49 -3.69 -7.27
C ASP A 516 4.96 -4.43 -6.04
N PHE A 517 3.66 -4.74 -6.01
CA PHE A 517 3.06 -5.45 -4.89
C PHE A 517 3.38 -6.93 -4.96
N TYR A 518 3.15 -7.56 -6.12
CA TYR A 518 3.38 -8.98 -6.26
C TYR A 518 4.86 -9.36 -6.01
N ALA A 519 5.78 -8.46 -6.36
CA ALA A 519 7.22 -8.58 -6.10
C ALA A 519 7.59 -8.66 -4.60
N ILE A 520 6.77 -8.12 -3.70
CA ILE A 520 7.02 -8.10 -2.25
C ILE A 520 6.02 -8.92 -1.44
N GLU A 521 4.86 -9.26 -2.00
CA GLU A 521 3.86 -10.07 -1.30
C GLU A 521 4.32 -11.52 -1.18
N TYR A 522 4.93 -12.06 -2.24
CA TYR A 522 5.41 -13.45 -2.33
C TYR A 522 6.76 -13.51 -3.01
N LEU A 523 7.69 -14.33 -2.51
CA LEU A 523 9.02 -14.47 -3.11
C LEU A 523 9.13 -15.54 -4.20
N SER A 524 8.04 -16.22 -4.57
CA SER A 524 8.03 -17.17 -5.69
C SER A 524 6.73 -17.18 -6.48
N TYR A 525 6.83 -17.46 -7.80
CA TYR A 525 5.69 -17.73 -8.66
C TYR A 525 5.02 -19.09 -8.38
N ALA A 526 5.72 -20.01 -7.71
CA ALA A 526 5.22 -21.36 -7.45
C ALA A 526 3.99 -21.33 -6.52
N PRO A 527 2.76 -21.66 -7.00
CA PRO A 527 1.55 -21.50 -6.19
C PRO A 527 1.56 -22.34 -4.91
N PHE A 528 2.18 -23.52 -4.96
CA PHE A 528 2.30 -24.44 -3.82
C PHE A 528 3.30 -23.97 -2.74
N LEU A 529 4.06 -22.89 -2.98
CA LEU A 529 4.99 -22.28 -2.02
C LEU A 529 4.53 -20.90 -1.54
N LYS A 530 3.30 -20.50 -1.87
CA LYS A 530 2.75 -19.17 -1.59
C LYS A 530 2.81 -18.83 -0.09
N GLU A 531 2.35 -19.72 0.78
CA GLU A 531 2.40 -19.53 2.25
C GLU A 531 3.85 -19.51 2.81
N LEU A 532 4.74 -20.34 2.24
CA LEU A 532 6.13 -20.43 2.66
C LEU A 532 6.94 -19.19 2.26
N THR A 533 6.61 -18.61 1.10
CA THR A 533 7.31 -17.47 0.50
C THR A 533 6.60 -16.13 0.73
N GLU A 534 5.51 -16.12 1.48
CA GLU A 534 4.81 -14.90 1.88
C GLU A 534 5.73 -13.97 2.66
N GLN A 535 5.67 -12.68 2.33
CA GLN A 535 6.35 -11.60 3.02
C GLN A 535 5.36 -10.50 3.43
N TYR A 536 4.70 -9.83 2.48
CA TYR A 536 3.84 -8.67 2.78
C TYR A 536 2.35 -8.88 2.51
N TYR A 537 1.92 -10.01 1.94
CA TYR A 537 0.51 -10.20 1.53
C TYR A 537 -0.49 -9.95 2.67
N SER A 538 -0.30 -10.59 3.84
CA SER A 538 -1.19 -10.39 4.99
C SER A 538 -1.27 -8.92 5.43
N MET A 539 -0.15 -8.20 5.41
CA MET A 539 -0.12 -6.77 5.76
C MET A 539 -0.84 -5.92 4.73
N VAL A 540 -0.60 -6.16 3.44
CA VAL A 540 -1.26 -5.43 2.35
C VAL A 540 -2.77 -5.63 2.44
N LYS A 541 -3.23 -6.86 2.64
CA LYS A 541 -4.65 -7.20 2.79
C LYS A 541 -5.31 -6.46 3.96
N GLU A 542 -4.68 -6.41 5.12
CA GLU A 542 -5.23 -5.68 6.28
C GLU A 542 -5.19 -4.16 6.07
N LEU A 543 -4.19 -3.61 5.38
CA LEU A 543 -4.17 -2.19 5.03
C LEU A 543 -5.26 -1.83 4.01
N GLU A 544 -5.53 -2.69 3.02
CA GLU A 544 -6.64 -2.51 2.08
C GLU A 544 -7.99 -2.55 2.80
N LYS A 545 -8.16 -3.49 3.75
CA LYS A 545 -9.34 -3.54 4.62
C LYS A 545 -9.50 -2.31 5.51
N ALA A 546 -8.40 -1.68 5.93
CA ALA A 546 -8.43 -0.40 6.64
C ALA A 546 -8.83 0.79 5.73
N GLY A 547 -8.89 0.59 4.41
CA GLY A 547 -9.32 1.58 3.41
C GLY A 547 -8.22 2.11 2.51
N TYR A 548 -6.97 1.63 2.67
CA TYR A 548 -5.90 1.99 1.75
C TYR A 548 -6.12 1.36 0.37
N LYS A 549 -5.64 2.00 -0.69
CA LYS A 549 -5.81 1.54 -2.08
C LYS A 549 -4.45 1.44 -2.76
N LYS A 550 -4.12 0.25 -3.30
CA LYS A 550 -2.90 0.03 -4.08
C LYS A 550 -2.74 1.09 -5.16
N HIS A 551 -1.51 1.56 -5.35
CA HIS A 551 -1.12 2.58 -6.34
C HIS A 551 -1.78 3.97 -6.18
N ARG A 552 -2.56 4.20 -5.12
CA ARG A 552 -3.18 5.50 -4.81
C ARG A 552 -2.82 6.00 -3.41
N THR A 553 -2.99 5.16 -2.39
CA THR A 553 -2.66 5.47 -0.99
C THR A 553 -1.83 4.39 -0.32
N LEU A 554 -1.57 3.28 -1.01
CA LEU A 554 -0.63 2.23 -0.62
C LEU A 554 0.33 1.97 -1.77
N PHE A 555 1.62 1.87 -1.44
CA PHE A 555 2.71 1.68 -2.39
C PHE A 555 3.69 0.64 -1.87
N ALA A 556 4.37 -0.02 -2.79
CA ALA A 556 5.42 -0.99 -2.51
C ALA A 556 6.72 -0.52 -3.19
N LEU A 557 7.86 -0.76 -2.55
CA LEU A 557 9.17 -0.47 -3.14
C LEU A 557 9.97 -1.77 -3.28
N PRO A 558 9.73 -2.60 -4.31
CA PRO A 558 10.68 -3.64 -4.64
C PRO A 558 12.00 -3.01 -5.12
N TYR A 559 13.13 -3.61 -4.75
CA TYR A 559 14.43 -3.11 -5.18
C TYR A 559 15.45 -4.24 -5.32
N ASP A 560 16.52 -3.99 -6.11
CA ASP A 560 17.61 -4.95 -6.22
C ASP A 560 18.45 -4.91 -4.95
N TRP A 561 18.10 -5.80 -4.03
CA TRP A 561 18.67 -5.94 -2.71
C TRP A 561 20.13 -6.37 -2.70
N ARG A 562 20.74 -6.66 -3.86
CA ARG A 562 22.18 -6.93 -3.93
C ARG A 562 22.99 -5.64 -3.90
N TYR A 563 22.42 -4.52 -4.36
CA TYR A 563 23.10 -3.23 -4.46
C TYR A 563 23.01 -2.39 -3.18
N SER A 564 23.98 -1.47 -3.03
CA SER A 564 24.09 -0.56 -1.87
C SER A 564 22.82 0.24 -1.61
N SER A 565 22.51 0.47 -0.32
CA SER A 565 21.45 1.37 0.13
C SER A 565 21.61 2.78 -0.43
N THR A 566 22.84 3.26 -0.68
CA THR A 566 23.07 4.57 -1.30
C THR A 566 22.56 4.61 -2.75
N LYS A 567 22.68 3.50 -3.50
CA LYS A 567 22.15 3.40 -4.86
C LYS A 567 20.62 3.31 -4.83
N ASN A 568 20.08 2.47 -3.95
CA ASN A 568 18.63 2.25 -3.82
C ASN A 568 17.90 3.43 -3.18
N ALA A 569 18.61 4.32 -2.47
CA ALA A 569 18.02 5.54 -1.90
C ALA A 569 17.42 6.47 -2.95
N LYS A 570 17.90 6.40 -4.20
CA LYS A 570 17.28 7.13 -5.31
C LYS A 570 15.85 6.62 -5.57
N LEU A 571 15.64 5.30 -5.58
CA LEU A 571 14.35 4.69 -5.84
C LEU A 571 13.33 5.07 -4.77
N LEU A 572 13.70 5.01 -3.48
CA LEU A 572 12.79 5.42 -2.40
C LEU A 572 12.39 6.90 -2.50
N LYS A 573 13.26 7.80 -2.99
CA LYS A 573 12.86 9.20 -3.21
C LYS A 573 11.84 9.33 -4.33
N GLU A 574 12.07 8.64 -5.43
CA GLU A 574 11.18 8.65 -6.58
C GLU A 574 9.81 8.08 -6.19
N GLU A 575 9.79 7.03 -5.37
CA GLU A 575 8.57 6.44 -4.82
C GLU A 575 7.83 7.38 -3.85
N ILE A 576 8.56 8.10 -2.98
CA ILE A 576 7.97 9.16 -2.15
C ILE A 576 7.32 10.23 -3.02
N ASP A 577 7.98 10.66 -4.09
CA ASP A 577 7.44 11.68 -4.98
C ASP A 577 6.22 11.18 -5.76
N ALA A 578 6.23 9.91 -6.21
CA ALA A 578 5.11 9.27 -6.87
C ALA A 578 3.89 9.12 -5.93
N ALA A 579 4.10 8.63 -4.71
CA ALA A 579 3.07 8.46 -3.71
C ALA A 579 2.40 9.79 -3.32
N LEU A 580 3.18 10.85 -3.15
CA LEU A 580 2.65 12.20 -2.86
C LEU A 580 1.85 12.75 -4.05
N LYS A 581 2.33 12.53 -5.27
CA LYS A 581 1.62 12.96 -6.49
C LYS A 581 0.28 12.24 -6.66
N ALA A 582 0.25 10.92 -6.44
CA ALA A 582 -0.95 10.09 -6.61
C ALA A 582 -1.99 10.32 -5.52
N SER A 583 -1.56 10.53 -4.27
CA SER A 583 -2.47 10.77 -3.14
C SER A 583 -2.90 12.22 -2.99
N GLY A 584 -2.10 13.17 -3.49
CA GLY A 584 -2.29 14.61 -3.24
C GLY A 584 -1.94 15.05 -1.82
N ALA A 585 -1.46 14.14 -0.96
CA ALA A 585 -1.03 14.45 0.39
C ALA A 585 0.34 15.15 0.40
N ASN A 586 0.69 15.76 1.53
CA ASN A 586 1.95 16.51 1.68
C ASN A 586 3.09 15.69 2.30
N GLN A 587 2.77 14.57 2.95
CA GLN A 587 3.73 13.66 3.55
C GLN A 587 3.32 12.20 3.33
N VAL A 588 4.25 11.26 3.55
CA VAL A 588 4.01 9.80 3.49
C VAL A 588 4.27 9.12 4.84
N HIS A 589 3.78 7.89 5.00
CA HIS A 589 4.23 6.94 6.02
C HIS A 589 5.18 5.92 5.40
N LEU A 590 6.26 5.58 6.10
CA LEU A 590 7.19 4.54 5.68
C LEU A 590 7.11 3.35 6.63
N VAL A 591 6.92 2.15 6.09
CA VAL A 591 6.91 0.89 6.86
C VAL A 591 7.99 -0.02 6.28
N ALA A 592 9.04 -0.27 7.06
CA ALA A 592 10.24 -0.92 6.56
C ALA A 592 10.60 -2.15 7.39
N HIS A 593 10.92 -3.24 6.70
CA HIS A 593 11.40 -4.48 7.30
C HIS A 593 12.90 -4.65 7.14
N SER A 594 13.59 -5.14 8.18
CA SER A 594 14.97 -5.58 8.12
C SER A 594 15.90 -4.52 7.48
N MET A 595 16.68 -4.88 6.44
CA MET A 595 17.56 -3.96 5.71
C MET A 595 16.82 -2.76 5.10
N GLY A 596 15.53 -2.88 4.78
CA GLY A 596 14.71 -1.77 4.29
C GLY A 596 14.72 -0.59 5.27
N GLY A 597 14.83 -0.85 6.57
CA GLY A 597 14.98 0.21 7.58
C GLY A 597 16.31 0.97 7.46
N LEU A 598 17.40 0.31 7.09
CA LEU A 598 18.69 0.95 6.81
C LEU A 598 18.63 1.75 5.50
N LEU A 599 17.88 1.29 4.50
CA LEU A 599 17.61 2.04 3.27
C LEU A 599 16.81 3.33 3.56
N VAL A 600 15.80 3.27 4.42
CA VAL A 600 15.07 4.47 4.88
C VAL A 600 16.03 5.45 5.55
N LYS A 601 16.86 4.98 6.49
CA LYS A 601 17.86 5.84 7.16
C LYS A 601 18.81 6.47 6.17
N GLU A 602 19.34 5.68 5.24
CA GLU A 602 20.25 6.18 4.23
C GLU A 602 19.60 7.26 3.36
N THR A 603 18.36 7.03 2.94
CA THR A 603 17.59 7.95 2.11
C THR A 603 17.37 9.28 2.82
N LEU A 604 16.88 9.26 4.06
CA LEU A 604 16.56 10.46 4.84
C LEU A 604 17.81 11.22 5.32
N LEU A 605 18.94 10.55 5.52
CA LEU A 605 20.20 11.17 5.92
C LEU A 605 21.03 11.69 4.73
N SER A 606 20.92 11.07 3.57
CA SER A 606 21.50 11.59 2.31
C SER A 606 20.67 12.70 1.69
N ASN A 607 19.35 12.72 1.95
CA ASN A 607 18.41 13.64 1.34
C ASN A 607 17.58 14.32 2.42
N VAL A 608 18.21 15.15 3.24
CA VAL A 608 17.57 15.80 4.41
C VAL A 608 16.29 16.56 4.04
N SER A 609 16.20 17.09 2.81
CA SER A 609 15.00 17.74 2.29
C SER A 609 13.77 16.83 2.20
N TYR A 610 13.94 15.50 2.16
CA TYR A 610 12.84 14.53 2.15
C TYR A 610 12.31 14.22 3.54
N GLN A 611 13.02 14.58 4.62
CA GLN A 611 12.49 14.36 5.98
C GLN A 611 11.17 15.11 6.21
N ARG A 612 11.02 16.33 5.64
CA ARG A 612 9.74 17.07 5.69
C ARG A 612 8.61 16.45 4.88
N LYS A 613 8.90 15.47 4.02
CA LYS A 613 7.92 14.72 3.22
C LYS A 613 7.49 13.41 3.89
N VAL A 614 8.00 13.12 5.10
CA VAL A 614 7.69 11.88 5.83
C VAL A 614 7.04 12.25 7.16
N ASN A 615 5.85 11.73 7.41
CA ASN A 615 5.12 11.97 8.65
C ASN A 615 5.56 11.01 9.77
N ARG A 616 5.87 9.75 9.44
CA ARG A 616 6.43 8.76 10.38
C ARG A 616 7.14 7.61 9.68
N VAL A 617 7.98 6.91 10.43
CA VAL A 617 8.62 5.66 10.02
C VAL A 617 8.34 4.55 11.04
N VAL A 618 7.92 3.39 10.56
CA VAL A 618 7.76 2.17 11.36
C VAL A 618 8.77 1.13 10.87
N TYR A 619 9.63 0.68 11.77
CA TYR A 619 10.64 -0.33 11.52
C TYR A 619 10.22 -1.68 12.09
N MET A 620 10.53 -2.77 11.38
CA MET A 620 10.29 -4.14 11.82
C MET A 620 11.59 -4.93 11.71
N GLY A 621 12.18 -5.30 12.85
CA GLY A 621 13.41 -6.12 12.88
C GLY A 621 14.65 -5.47 12.26
N THR A 622 14.72 -4.14 12.12
CA THR A 622 15.85 -3.46 11.47
C THR A 622 17.17 -3.67 12.22
N PRO A 623 18.25 -4.20 11.59
CA PRO A 623 19.55 -4.40 12.22
C PRO A 623 20.35 -3.09 12.29
N PHE A 624 19.99 -2.16 13.19
CA PHE A 624 20.62 -0.84 13.25
C PHE A 624 22.14 -0.87 13.46
N LEU A 625 22.65 -1.89 14.16
CA LEU A 625 24.08 -2.11 14.38
C LEU A 625 24.67 -3.23 13.50
N GLY A 626 23.92 -3.70 12.50
CA GLY A 626 24.28 -4.85 11.67
C GLY A 626 23.90 -6.20 12.30
N SER A 627 24.12 -7.30 11.58
CA SER A 627 23.90 -8.67 12.02
C SER A 627 25.12 -9.55 11.73
N PRO A 628 25.55 -10.39 12.70
CA PRO A 628 26.53 -11.46 12.50
C PRO A 628 26.22 -12.41 11.34
N ARG A 629 24.95 -12.57 10.95
CA ARG A 629 24.55 -13.38 9.78
C ARG A 629 25.18 -12.90 8.47
N ALA A 630 25.42 -11.59 8.34
CA ALA A 630 26.12 -11.06 7.16
C ALA A 630 27.58 -11.54 7.09
N TYR A 631 28.25 -11.67 8.24
CA TYR A 631 29.60 -12.25 8.29
C TYR A 631 29.57 -13.75 7.99
N GLN A 632 28.59 -14.49 8.55
CA GLN A 632 28.37 -15.89 8.23
C GLN A 632 28.22 -16.09 6.72
N ALA A 633 27.30 -15.36 6.08
CA ALA A 633 27.05 -15.43 4.64
C ALA A 633 28.33 -15.22 3.81
N LEU A 634 29.17 -14.25 4.19
CA LEU A 634 30.40 -13.94 3.45
C LEU A 634 31.56 -14.90 3.74
N LYS A 635 31.66 -15.45 4.95
CA LYS A 635 32.80 -16.26 5.40
C LYS A 635 32.54 -17.77 5.27
N HIS A 636 31.40 -18.21 5.81
CA HIS A 636 31.01 -19.62 5.97
C HIS A 636 29.90 -20.05 5.00
N GLY A 637 29.24 -19.08 4.36
CA GLY A 637 28.02 -19.30 3.57
C GLY A 637 26.76 -19.26 4.42
N TYR A 638 25.63 -18.98 3.78
CA TYR A 638 24.33 -18.90 4.44
C TYR A 638 23.20 -19.11 3.42
N ASN A 639 22.17 -19.85 3.80
CA ASN A 639 21.03 -20.18 2.94
C ASN A 639 19.89 -19.15 3.03
N PHE A 640 20.09 -17.99 3.67
CA PHE A 640 19.05 -16.98 3.86
C PHE A 640 17.79 -17.50 4.57
N SER A 641 17.93 -18.53 5.41
CA SER A 641 16.82 -19.25 6.04
C SER A 641 15.85 -19.89 5.04
N ILE A 642 16.29 -20.12 3.80
CA ILE A 642 15.55 -20.82 2.76
C ILE A 642 16.03 -22.27 2.76
N PRO A 643 15.22 -23.26 3.19
CA PRO A 643 15.70 -24.61 3.48
C PRO A 643 16.39 -25.32 2.32
N TRP A 644 16.00 -25.00 1.09
CA TRP A 644 16.51 -25.60 -0.15
C TRP A 644 17.66 -24.80 -0.79
N LEU A 645 17.95 -23.60 -0.31
CA LEU A 645 19.07 -22.81 -0.83
C LEU A 645 20.39 -23.34 -0.25
N ASP A 646 21.39 -23.44 -1.11
CA ASP A 646 22.72 -23.88 -0.73
C ASP A 646 23.55 -22.74 -0.07
N GLU A 647 24.24 -22.98 1.06
CA GLU A 647 24.96 -21.91 1.78
C GLU A 647 26.10 -21.34 0.93
N GLU A 648 26.78 -22.19 0.16
CA GLU A 648 27.85 -21.77 -0.75
C GLU A 648 27.28 -20.97 -1.94
N THR A 649 26.07 -21.31 -2.42
CA THR A 649 25.35 -20.44 -3.36
C THR A 649 25.09 -19.07 -2.73
N GLY A 650 24.62 -19.02 -1.49
CA GLY A 650 24.41 -17.76 -0.79
C GLY A 650 25.72 -16.97 -0.63
N LYS A 651 26.83 -17.64 -0.29
CA LYS A 651 28.17 -17.02 -0.24
C LYS A 651 28.57 -16.38 -1.56
N VAL A 652 28.36 -17.09 -2.66
CA VAL A 652 28.69 -16.64 -4.02
C VAL A 652 27.84 -15.42 -4.42
N ILE A 653 26.57 -15.38 -4.03
CA ILE A 653 25.69 -14.21 -4.24
C ILE A 653 26.14 -13.04 -3.37
N SER A 654 26.48 -13.29 -2.10
CA SER A 654 26.87 -12.25 -1.13
C SER A 654 28.25 -11.65 -1.38
N SER A 655 29.19 -12.42 -1.95
CA SER A 655 30.63 -12.08 -2.04
C SER A 655 30.95 -10.68 -2.56
N TYR A 656 30.11 -10.12 -3.43
CA TYR A 656 30.27 -8.75 -3.94
C TYR A 656 28.97 -7.94 -3.91
N ALA A 657 27.99 -8.34 -3.10
CA ALA A 657 26.74 -7.60 -2.93
C ALA A 657 26.93 -6.50 -1.85
N PRO A 658 27.05 -5.19 -2.20
CA PRO A 658 27.34 -4.15 -1.21
C PRO A 658 26.31 -4.07 -0.08
N ALA A 659 25.06 -4.41 -0.36
CA ALA A 659 23.99 -4.53 0.62
C ALA A 659 24.32 -5.46 1.80
N VAL A 660 24.93 -6.62 1.51
CA VAL A 660 25.30 -7.59 2.55
C VAL A 660 26.43 -7.05 3.42
N TYR A 661 27.37 -6.30 2.83
CA TYR A 661 28.43 -5.63 3.59
C TYR A 661 27.92 -4.48 4.46
N GLU A 662 26.84 -3.82 4.04
CA GLU A 662 26.14 -2.80 4.83
C GLU A 662 25.33 -3.38 6.00
N LEU A 663 25.17 -4.70 6.06
CA LEU A 663 24.58 -5.42 7.19
C LEU A 663 25.63 -5.97 8.17
N LEU A 664 26.93 -5.79 7.91
CA LEU A 664 27.97 -6.29 8.81
C LEU A 664 27.91 -5.63 10.19
N PRO A 665 28.30 -6.34 11.27
CA PRO A 665 28.39 -5.75 12.60
C PRO A 665 29.17 -4.45 12.61
N SER A 666 28.54 -3.38 13.09
CA SER A 666 29.13 -2.05 13.14
C SER A 666 30.25 -1.97 14.19
N LYS A 667 31.06 -0.90 14.14
CA LYS A 667 32.04 -0.62 15.20
C LYS A 667 31.38 -0.60 16.59
N LYS A 668 30.16 -0.07 16.69
CA LYS A 668 29.42 -0.03 17.95
C LYS A 668 28.99 -1.42 18.42
N TYR A 669 28.65 -2.31 17.49
CA TYR A 669 28.36 -3.71 17.82
C TYR A 669 29.60 -4.42 18.41
N PHE A 670 30.78 -4.23 17.81
CA PHE A 670 32.05 -4.74 18.34
C PHE A 670 32.32 -4.26 19.77
N GLU A 671 32.02 -3.00 20.07
CA GLU A 671 32.22 -2.40 21.40
C GLU A 671 31.21 -2.88 22.46
N THR A 672 30.02 -3.34 22.06
CA THR A 672 28.90 -3.60 22.97
C THR A 672 28.61 -5.07 23.20
N VAL A 673 28.63 -5.89 22.15
CA VAL A 673 28.36 -7.34 22.24
C VAL A 673 29.67 -8.14 22.18
N GLY A 674 30.66 -7.62 21.45
CA GLY A 674 31.90 -8.35 21.22
C GLY A 674 31.76 -9.46 20.18
N PHE A 675 31.51 -9.04 18.94
CA PHE A 675 31.22 -9.91 17.78
C PHE A 675 32.22 -11.04 17.54
N LEU A 676 33.52 -10.78 17.68
CA LEU A 676 34.56 -11.79 17.50
C LEU A 676 35.40 -11.88 18.77
N LYS A 677 35.58 -13.08 19.31
CA LYS A 677 36.34 -13.31 20.53
C LYS A 677 37.57 -14.18 20.28
N LYS A 678 38.67 -13.83 20.95
CA LYS A 678 39.93 -14.61 21.00
C LYS A 678 39.84 -15.72 22.04
N SER A 679 39.16 -15.44 23.15
CA SER A 679 38.83 -16.35 24.25
C SER A 679 37.58 -15.82 24.97
N ASN A 680 37.17 -16.44 26.07
CA ASN A 680 35.98 -16.03 26.83
C ASN A 680 36.06 -14.58 27.36
N ILE A 681 37.28 -14.05 27.56
CA ILE A 681 37.52 -12.72 28.14
C ILE A 681 38.16 -11.73 27.15
N GLN A 682 38.74 -12.21 26.05
CA GLN A 682 39.44 -11.35 25.07
C GLN A 682 38.65 -11.20 23.78
N TYR A 683 38.50 -9.96 23.34
CA TYR A 683 37.72 -9.60 22.16
C TYR A 683 38.62 -9.05 21.05
N TYR A 684 38.23 -9.29 19.81
CA TYR A 684 38.78 -8.55 18.67
C TYR A 684 38.13 -7.17 18.59
N THR A 685 38.93 -6.17 18.30
CA THR A 685 38.47 -4.83 17.97
C THR A 685 38.06 -4.73 16.49
N TYR A 686 37.27 -3.72 16.15
CA TYR A 686 36.92 -3.43 14.76
C TYR A 686 38.17 -3.21 13.89
N ASP A 687 39.20 -2.53 14.42
CA ASP A 687 40.44 -2.28 13.68
C ASP A 687 41.26 -3.55 13.44
N GLU A 688 41.22 -4.52 14.36
CA GLU A 688 41.83 -5.83 14.17
C GLU A 688 41.06 -6.64 13.12
N PHE A 689 39.72 -6.61 13.15
CA PHE A 689 38.87 -7.24 12.14
C PHE A 689 39.22 -6.77 10.71
N LEU A 690 39.56 -5.50 10.53
CA LEU A 690 39.97 -4.97 9.22
C LEU A 690 41.35 -5.44 8.74
N LYS A 691 42.21 -5.96 9.63
CA LYS A 691 43.64 -6.19 9.35
C LYS A 691 44.04 -7.66 9.48
N ASP A 692 43.49 -8.37 10.46
CA ASP A 692 43.85 -9.76 10.77
C ASP A 692 43.37 -10.69 9.66
N LYS A 693 44.30 -11.45 9.08
CA LYS A 693 44.04 -12.31 7.93
C LYS A 693 43.10 -13.48 8.22
N ASN A 694 43.00 -13.90 9.47
CA ASN A 694 42.18 -15.04 9.86
C ASN A 694 40.69 -14.65 9.89
N ILE A 695 40.39 -13.46 10.40
CA ILE A 695 39.02 -13.01 10.61
C ILE A 695 38.51 -11.99 9.59
N ARG A 696 39.40 -11.28 8.89
CA ARG A 696 38.98 -10.32 7.86
C ARG A 696 38.23 -11.03 6.73
N LEU A 697 37.38 -10.26 6.06
CA LEU A 697 36.71 -10.66 4.82
C LEU A 697 37.59 -10.31 3.61
N ASP A 698 37.41 -11.07 2.52
CA ASP A 698 38.30 -11.00 1.36
C ASP A 698 38.24 -9.65 0.63
N TYR A 699 37.05 -9.07 0.50
CA TYR A 699 36.85 -7.82 -0.23
C TYR A 699 36.79 -6.58 0.68
N ALA A 700 37.97 -6.14 1.14
CA ALA A 700 38.14 -5.00 2.03
C ALA A 700 37.45 -3.67 1.60
N PRO A 701 37.34 -3.30 0.30
CA PRO A 701 36.65 -2.08 -0.10
C PRO A 701 35.19 -2.00 0.38
N LEU A 702 34.43 -3.09 0.23
CA LEU A 702 33.03 -3.13 0.67
C LEU A 702 32.90 -3.20 2.19
N VAL A 703 33.81 -3.87 2.89
CA VAL A 703 33.86 -3.85 4.37
C VAL A 703 34.04 -2.41 4.88
N LYS A 704 34.98 -1.67 4.28
CA LYS A 704 35.21 -0.26 4.64
C LYS A 704 34.02 0.62 4.29
N HIS A 705 33.33 0.33 3.19
CA HIS A 705 32.10 1.04 2.81
C HIS A 705 30.99 0.81 3.84
N GLY A 706 30.65 -0.43 4.17
CA GLY A 706 29.65 -0.76 5.20
C GLY A 706 29.96 -0.11 6.55
N GLY A 707 31.22 -0.12 6.98
CA GLY A 707 31.64 0.59 8.20
C GLY A 707 31.39 2.10 8.17
N LYS A 708 31.65 2.77 7.03
CA LYS A 708 31.36 4.20 6.85
C LYS A 708 29.85 4.48 6.85
N MET A 709 29.05 3.57 6.30
CA MET A 709 27.59 3.69 6.31
C MET A 709 27.06 3.65 7.74
N HIS A 710 27.48 2.68 8.56
CA HIS A 710 27.12 2.64 9.97
C HIS A 710 27.60 3.88 10.73
N GLU A 711 28.83 4.35 10.51
CA GLU A 711 29.31 5.58 11.15
C GLU A 711 28.43 6.79 10.82
N LYS A 712 27.95 6.90 9.57
CA LYS A 712 27.00 7.94 9.18
C LYS A 712 25.65 7.76 9.88
N TRP A 713 25.11 6.54 9.88
CA TRP A 713 23.80 6.24 10.45
C TRP A 713 23.78 6.40 11.96
N ASP A 714 24.86 6.05 12.66
CA ASP A 714 24.98 6.09 14.13
C ASP A 714 25.14 7.51 14.68
N ASN A 715 25.73 8.43 13.88
CA ASN A 715 26.10 9.77 14.35
C ASN A 715 25.15 10.88 13.88
N LYS A 716 24.12 10.57 13.08
CA LYS A 716 23.14 11.54 12.60
C LYS A 716 21.74 11.19 13.07
N THR A 717 20.92 12.22 13.24
CA THR A 717 19.52 12.11 13.68
C THR A 717 18.56 12.37 12.53
N ILE A 718 17.46 11.64 12.50
CA ILE A 718 16.34 11.87 11.59
C ILE A 718 15.25 12.61 12.38
N ASN A 719 14.83 13.78 11.90
CA ASN A 719 13.81 14.60 12.54
C ASN A 719 12.40 14.21 12.07
N VAL A 720 12.09 12.92 12.22
CA VAL A 720 10.79 12.31 11.89
C VAL A 720 10.44 11.36 13.03
N PRO A 721 9.18 11.28 13.50
CA PRO A 721 8.75 10.27 14.46
C PRO A 721 9.05 8.85 13.97
N GLN A 722 9.81 8.11 14.76
CA GLN A 722 10.26 6.75 14.43
C GLN A 722 9.78 5.74 15.47
N TYR A 723 9.26 4.62 15.01
CA TYR A 723 8.78 3.51 15.82
C TYR A 723 9.50 2.23 15.41
N SER A 724 9.83 1.37 16.37
CA SER A 724 10.47 0.08 16.08
C SER A 724 9.71 -1.06 16.74
N ILE A 725 9.41 -2.09 15.95
CA ILE A 725 8.87 -3.37 16.38
C ILE A 725 10.02 -4.37 16.32
N VAL A 726 10.43 -4.85 17.48
CA VAL A 726 11.59 -5.73 17.67
C VAL A 726 11.12 -7.17 17.88
N GLY A 727 11.52 -8.07 16.98
CA GLY A 727 11.32 -9.50 17.14
C GLY A 727 12.20 -10.07 18.25
N THR A 728 11.67 -11.05 18.98
CA THR A 728 12.31 -11.72 20.12
C THR A 728 11.89 -13.20 20.17
N GLY A 729 12.52 -13.98 21.06
CA GLY A 729 12.11 -15.35 21.34
C GLY A 729 12.71 -16.40 20.41
N GLN A 730 13.77 -16.07 19.68
CA GLN A 730 14.45 -16.95 18.74
C GLN A 730 15.96 -16.92 18.97
N VAL A 731 16.58 -18.11 19.05
CA VAL A 731 18.04 -18.24 19.23
C VAL A 731 18.76 -17.59 18.07
N THR A 732 19.62 -16.62 18.37
CA THR A 732 20.22 -15.75 17.35
C THR A 732 21.74 -15.71 17.44
N LEU A 733 22.40 -15.76 16.26
CA LEU A 733 23.85 -15.62 16.14
C LEU A 733 24.34 -14.24 16.60
N LEU A 734 25.17 -14.23 17.64
CA LEU A 734 25.84 -13.05 18.18
C LEU A 734 27.25 -12.83 17.62
N GLY A 735 27.88 -13.90 17.10
CA GLY A 735 29.26 -13.81 16.65
C GLY A 735 29.98 -15.15 16.64
N TYR A 736 31.31 -15.09 16.69
CA TYR A 736 32.17 -16.27 16.67
C TYR A 736 33.31 -16.13 17.69
N PHE A 737 33.75 -17.25 18.23
CA PHE A 737 34.98 -17.34 19.03
C PHE A 737 35.78 -18.56 18.63
N TYR A 738 37.10 -18.51 18.87
CA TYR A 738 37.93 -19.69 18.72
C TYR A 738 37.73 -20.60 19.94
N ASP A 739 37.15 -21.77 19.72
CA ASP A 739 36.84 -22.73 20.78
C ASP A 739 37.94 -23.79 20.86
N SER A 740 38.61 -23.90 22.01
CA SER A 740 39.68 -24.87 22.22
C SER A 740 39.18 -26.31 22.24
N PHE A 741 37.91 -26.54 22.60
CA PHE A 741 37.29 -27.87 22.59
C PHE A 741 37.22 -28.42 21.16
N TYR A 742 36.77 -27.61 20.21
CA TYR A 742 36.71 -27.95 18.79
C TYR A 742 38.02 -27.68 18.05
N ASN A 743 38.90 -26.86 18.61
CA ASN A 743 40.09 -26.32 17.96
C ASN A 743 39.74 -25.65 16.61
N GLU A 744 38.64 -24.88 16.60
CA GLU A 744 38.00 -24.27 15.43
C GLU A 744 37.21 -23.02 15.88
N TRP A 745 36.82 -22.16 14.93
CA TRP A 745 35.85 -21.08 15.18
C TRP A 745 34.44 -21.65 15.38
N SER A 746 33.86 -21.41 16.55
CA SER A 746 32.51 -21.81 16.92
C SER A 746 31.57 -20.61 16.97
N PRO A 747 30.30 -20.75 16.53
CA PRO A 747 29.31 -19.70 16.66
C PRO A 747 28.97 -19.44 18.14
N ILE A 748 28.62 -18.19 18.43
CA ILE A 748 28.06 -17.74 19.70
C ILE A 748 26.59 -17.44 19.48
N LEU A 749 25.72 -18.13 20.18
CA LEU A 749 24.27 -17.95 20.10
C LEU A 749 23.76 -17.29 21.39
N ASP A 750 22.70 -16.49 21.26
CA ASP A 750 21.99 -15.92 22.40
C ASP A 750 21.00 -16.93 23.02
N PRO A 751 20.48 -16.69 24.24
CA PRO A 751 19.49 -17.57 24.87
C PRO A 751 18.07 -17.31 24.33
N GLY A 752 17.91 -16.98 23.05
CA GLY A 752 16.63 -16.75 22.40
C GLY A 752 16.05 -15.36 22.60
N VAL A 753 16.87 -14.33 22.77
CA VAL A 753 16.41 -12.95 22.97
C VAL A 753 16.24 -12.18 21.66
N GLY A 754 16.92 -12.58 20.58
CA GLY A 754 16.75 -12.03 19.24
C GLY A 754 15.60 -12.68 18.44
N ASP A 755 15.58 -12.41 17.13
CA ASP A 755 14.54 -12.88 16.19
C ASP A 755 15.03 -13.98 15.23
N GLY A 756 16.18 -14.60 15.52
CA GLY A 756 16.81 -15.68 14.76
C GLY A 756 17.83 -15.20 13.72
N THR A 757 17.74 -13.93 13.33
CA THR A 757 18.63 -13.31 12.34
C THR A 757 19.35 -12.09 12.90
N VAL A 758 18.61 -11.20 13.56
CA VAL A 758 19.09 -9.93 14.09
C VAL A 758 19.16 -10.02 15.61
N PRO A 759 20.37 -9.87 16.18
CA PRO A 759 20.51 -9.82 17.63
C PRO A 759 19.69 -8.70 18.25
N TYR A 760 19.06 -8.97 19.39
CA TYR A 760 18.27 -8.00 20.13
C TYR A 760 18.98 -6.65 20.30
N MET A 761 20.27 -6.67 20.69
CA MET A 761 21.04 -5.44 20.91
C MET A 761 21.22 -4.59 19.65
N SER A 762 21.17 -5.20 18.46
CA SER A 762 21.22 -4.51 17.18
C SER A 762 19.86 -3.87 16.83
N ALA A 763 18.78 -4.64 16.91
CA ALA A 763 17.43 -4.15 16.62
C ALA A 763 16.91 -3.15 17.66
N ASN A 764 17.30 -3.32 18.92
CA ASN A 764 16.91 -2.48 20.04
C ASN A 764 17.80 -1.22 20.20
N TYR A 765 18.83 -1.05 19.37
CA TYR A 765 19.74 0.08 19.50
C TYR A 765 18.99 1.42 19.40
N ALA A 766 18.88 2.09 20.55
CA ALA A 766 18.19 3.36 20.67
C ALA A 766 19.08 4.49 20.14
N GLN A 767 18.89 4.84 18.88
CA GLN A 767 19.23 6.19 18.47
C GLN A 767 18.30 7.19 19.17
N LYS A 768 18.80 8.38 19.50
CA LYS A 768 18.10 9.37 20.34
C LYS A 768 16.74 9.82 19.77
N ASP A 769 16.51 9.54 18.50
CA ASP A 769 15.37 9.89 17.67
C ASP A 769 14.33 8.77 17.53
N MET A 770 14.54 7.59 18.15
CA MET A 770 13.50 6.56 18.26
C MET A 770 12.46 6.97 19.31
N LYS A 771 11.22 7.20 18.88
CA LYS A 771 10.14 7.68 19.75
C LYS A 771 9.62 6.59 20.68
N LYS A 772 9.32 5.41 20.12
CA LYS A 772 8.78 4.28 20.89
C LYS A 772 9.19 2.94 20.28
N ARG A 773 9.25 1.91 21.14
CA ARG A 773 9.61 0.54 20.78
C ARG A 773 8.55 -0.43 21.29
N TYR A 774 8.32 -1.46 20.50
CA TYR A 774 7.43 -2.57 20.80
C TYR A 774 8.20 -3.88 20.60
N TYR A 775 7.82 -4.90 21.36
CA TYR A 775 8.47 -6.21 21.32
C TYR A 775 7.44 -7.29 21.06
N VAL A 776 7.78 -8.22 20.18
CA VAL A 776 6.91 -9.33 19.78
C VAL A 776 7.73 -10.62 19.73
N LYS A 777 7.12 -11.76 20.08
CA LYS A 777 7.76 -13.06 19.86
C LYS A 777 7.54 -13.44 18.40
N GLY A 778 8.62 -13.67 17.64
CA GLY A 778 8.48 -13.94 16.21
C GLY A 778 9.81 -14.08 15.49
N GLU A 779 9.80 -14.90 14.44
CA GLU A 779 10.93 -15.06 13.52
C GLU A 779 11.08 -13.82 12.62
N HIS A 780 12.33 -13.44 12.38
CA HIS A 780 12.72 -12.27 11.60
C HIS A 780 11.97 -12.12 10.27
N ALA A 781 11.97 -13.15 9.43
CA ALA A 781 11.38 -13.11 8.08
C ALA A 781 9.84 -13.06 8.11
N LYS A 782 9.23 -13.50 9.22
CA LYS A 782 7.77 -13.55 9.38
C LYS A 782 7.20 -12.33 10.08
N LEU A 783 8.01 -11.41 10.62
CA LEU A 783 7.52 -10.19 11.28
C LEU A 783 6.41 -9.45 10.49
N PRO A 784 6.50 -9.25 9.16
CA PRO A 784 5.44 -8.55 8.43
C PRO A 784 4.15 -9.38 8.22
N THR A 785 4.18 -10.68 8.53
CA THR A 785 3.03 -11.61 8.46
C THR A 785 2.37 -11.86 9.82
N ILE A 786 3.00 -11.44 10.92
CA ILE A 786 2.48 -11.66 12.28
C ILE A 786 1.27 -10.73 12.51
N PRO A 787 0.07 -11.26 12.85
CA PRO A 787 -1.13 -10.44 13.04
C PRO A 787 -0.96 -9.30 14.05
N GLU A 788 -0.28 -9.56 15.16
CA GLU A 788 0.02 -8.56 16.19
C GLU A 788 0.87 -7.41 15.62
N VAL A 789 1.87 -7.72 14.80
CA VAL A 789 2.71 -6.71 14.15
C VAL A 789 1.89 -5.88 13.18
N ILE A 790 1.04 -6.52 12.37
CA ILE A 790 0.17 -5.85 11.40
C ILE A 790 -0.82 -4.91 12.10
N ASP A 791 -1.43 -5.34 13.19
CA ASP A 791 -2.33 -4.50 14.00
C ASP A 791 -1.58 -3.30 14.60
N GLN A 792 -0.41 -3.54 15.21
CA GLN A 792 0.40 -2.45 15.77
C GLN A 792 0.86 -1.45 14.69
N VAL A 793 1.25 -1.92 13.49
CA VAL A 793 1.58 -1.06 12.35
C VAL A 793 0.35 -0.23 11.97
N THR A 794 -0.81 -0.86 11.78
CA THR A 794 -2.06 -0.19 11.38
C THR A 794 -2.44 0.91 12.37
N ARG A 795 -2.39 0.62 13.68
CA ARG A 795 -2.64 1.60 14.76
C ARG A 795 -1.66 2.76 14.72
N LEU A 796 -0.37 2.46 14.53
CA LEU A 796 0.65 3.49 14.36
C LEU A 796 0.39 4.35 13.12
N LEU A 797 -0.11 3.81 12.01
CA LEU A 797 -0.48 4.60 10.84
C LEU A 797 -1.67 5.54 11.13
N GLN A 798 -2.55 5.15 12.05
CA GLN A 798 -3.70 5.94 12.52
C GLN A 798 -3.36 6.93 13.64
N GLY A 799 -2.09 7.00 14.07
CA GLY A 799 -1.68 7.88 15.17
C GLY A 799 -1.88 7.32 16.57
N ASP A 800 -2.40 6.10 16.67
CA ASP A 800 -2.54 5.38 17.92
C ASP A 800 -1.20 4.71 18.29
N GLU A 801 -0.62 5.17 19.40
CA GLU A 801 0.64 4.67 19.93
C GLU A 801 0.41 3.72 21.11
N GLU A 802 -0.82 3.30 21.39
CA GLU A 802 -1.09 2.33 22.43
C GLU A 802 -0.55 0.95 22.08
N LEU A 803 -0.15 0.20 23.12
CA LEU A 803 0.38 -1.14 22.99
C LEU A 803 -0.77 -2.10 22.66
N GLN A 804 -0.69 -2.76 21.51
CA GLN A 804 -1.71 -3.73 21.11
C GLN A 804 -1.53 -5.10 21.79
N PRO A 805 -2.61 -5.89 21.95
CA PRO A 805 -2.53 -7.24 22.50
C PRO A 805 -1.49 -8.12 21.79
N GLY A 806 -0.75 -8.91 22.55
CA GLY A 806 0.32 -9.79 22.05
C GLY A 806 1.69 -9.12 21.89
N LEU A 807 1.76 -7.78 21.87
CA LEU A 807 3.03 -7.05 21.99
C LEU A 807 3.35 -6.71 23.44
N ARG A 808 4.61 -6.29 23.66
CA ARG A 808 5.12 -5.85 24.96
C ARG A 808 5.85 -4.52 24.83
N ASN A 809 5.91 -3.78 25.94
CA ASN A 809 6.74 -2.56 26.10
C ASN A 809 8.17 -2.86 26.56
N ALA A 810 8.49 -4.13 26.83
CA ALA A 810 9.81 -4.60 27.24
C ALA A 810 10.07 -5.97 26.58
N PRO A 811 11.34 -6.31 26.31
CA PRO A 811 11.69 -7.60 25.71
C PRO A 811 11.31 -8.77 26.62
N ASP A 812 11.00 -9.91 26.02
CA ASP A 812 11.05 -11.17 26.75
C ASP A 812 12.51 -11.54 27.02
N GLN A 813 12.83 -11.89 28.27
CA GLN A 813 14.18 -12.34 28.63
C GLN A 813 14.28 -13.86 28.74
N ASN A 814 13.15 -14.57 28.64
CA ASN A 814 13.10 -16.01 28.77
C ASN A 814 12.56 -16.60 27.47
N ALA A 815 13.40 -17.35 26.77
CA ALA A 815 12.98 -18.24 25.72
C ALA A 815 13.41 -19.65 26.08
N ASP A 816 12.52 -20.61 25.85
CA ASP A 816 12.91 -22.01 25.90
C ASP A 816 13.75 -22.30 24.64
N TYR A 817 14.92 -22.91 24.84
CA TYR A 817 15.79 -23.29 23.75
C TYR A 817 16.49 -24.61 24.05
N LEU A 818 16.73 -25.37 22.98
CA LEU A 818 17.60 -26.53 22.97
C LEU A 818 18.37 -26.52 21.65
N TYR A 819 19.70 -26.52 21.72
CA TYR A 819 20.52 -26.66 20.54
C TYR A 819 21.82 -27.41 20.80
N TYR A 820 22.37 -27.97 19.74
CA TYR A 820 23.63 -28.71 19.74
C TYR A 820 24.59 -28.07 18.77
N ILE A 821 25.85 -27.94 19.16
CA ILE A 821 26.96 -27.62 18.28
C ILE A 821 27.78 -28.90 18.12
N ILE A 822 28.05 -29.30 16.89
CA ILE A 822 28.65 -30.59 16.56
C ILE A 822 29.85 -30.37 15.65
N ALA A 823 30.95 -31.05 15.97
CA ALA A 823 32.18 -31.09 15.19
C ALA A 823 32.78 -32.49 15.18
N GLN A 824 33.69 -32.77 14.25
CA GLN A 824 34.53 -33.97 14.27
C GLN A 824 35.93 -33.63 14.78
N ASP A 825 36.55 -34.51 15.57
CA ASP A 825 37.83 -34.26 16.23
C ASP A 825 39.02 -34.07 15.25
N ASP A 826 38.98 -34.74 14.10
CA ASP A 826 39.94 -34.63 13.00
C ASP A 826 39.73 -33.40 12.10
N LYS A 827 38.73 -32.55 12.41
CA LYS A 827 38.33 -31.38 11.62
C LYS A 827 37.89 -31.71 10.19
N SER A 828 37.32 -32.89 9.98
CA SER A 828 36.46 -33.15 8.83
C SER A 828 35.01 -32.74 9.15
N PHE A 829 34.12 -32.84 8.15
CA PHE A 829 32.71 -32.54 8.34
C PHE A 829 32.06 -33.63 9.21
N PRO A 830 31.26 -33.29 10.23
CA PRO A 830 30.73 -34.26 11.17
C PRO A 830 29.57 -35.08 10.58
N GLU A 831 29.88 -36.17 9.88
CA GLU A 831 28.89 -37.13 9.33
C GLU A 831 28.29 -38.04 10.42
N VAL A 832 27.61 -37.46 11.41
CA VAL A 832 26.99 -38.21 12.52
C VAL A 832 25.53 -38.59 12.20
N THR A 833 25.14 -39.80 12.62
CA THR A 833 23.74 -40.25 12.53
C THR A 833 22.99 -39.95 13.82
N ILE A 834 21.83 -39.31 13.67
CA ILE A 834 21.00 -38.78 14.75
C ILE A 834 19.64 -39.46 14.68
N HIS A 835 19.14 -39.88 15.84
CA HIS A 835 17.83 -40.46 16.05
C HIS A 835 16.95 -39.44 16.79
N LYS A 836 15.76 -39.17 16.26
CA LYS A 836 14.77 -38.28 16.88
C LYS A 836 13.36 -38.69 16.48
N SER A 837 12.45 -38.79 17.45
CA SER A 837 11.04 -39.15 17.25
C SER A 837 10.83 -40.45 16.44
N GLY A 838 11.70 -41.45 16.65
CA GLY A 838 11.64 -42.74 15.94
C GLY A 838 12.13 -42.73 14.50
N GLN A 839 12.71 -41.63 14.03
CA GLN A 839 13.35 -41.51 12.72
C GLN A 839 14.85 -41.25 12.86
N SER A 840 15.64 -41.70 11.88
CA SER A 840 17.09 -41.50 11.84
C SER A 840 17.47 -40.72 10.60
N PHE A 841 18.42 -39.81 10.73
CA PHE A 841 19.05 -39.11 9.62
C PHE A 841 20.54 -38.94 9.88
N THR A 842 21.32 -38.76 8.83
CA THR A 842 22.77 -38.56 8.92
C THR A 842 23.09 -37.17 8.41
N LEU A 843 23.89 -36.42 9.17
CA LEU A 843 24.45 -35.17 8.67
C LEU A 843 25.34 -35.47 7.46
N ASP A 844 25.12 -34.76 6.36
CA ASP A 844 25.83 -35.00 5.11
C ASP A 844 26.15 -33.66 4.45
N ALA A 845 27.43 -33.45 4.11
CA ALA A 845 27.89 -32.22 3.48
C ALA A 845 27.26 -31.99 2.08
N ASN A 846 26.80 -33.06 1.44
CA ASN A 846 26.22 -33.12 0.11
C ASN A 846 24.75 -33.55 0.11
N LYS A 847 24.10 -33.68 1.27
CA LYS A 847 22.66 -33.97 1.33
C LYS A 847 22.06 -33.34 2.58
N LYS A 848 21.25 -32.32 2.37
CA LYS A 848 20.63 -31.60 3.48
C LYS A 848 19.30 -32.22 3.87
N GLU A 849 19.10 -32.29 5.18
CA GLU A 849 17.85 -32.71 5.79
C GLU A 849 16.99 -31.47 6.07
N VAL A 850 15.72 -31.51 5.67
CA VAL A 850 14.74 -30.45 5.95
C VAL A 850 13.62 -31.06 6.79
N ARG A 851 13.42 -30.53 7.99
CA ARG A 851 12.41 -30.99 8.95
C ARG A 851 11.74 -29.81 9.61
N GLU A 852 10.51 -30.00 10.09
CA GLU A 852 9.76 -28.94 10.78
C GLU A 852 10.19 -28.78 12.25
N ASP A 853 10.62 -29.88 12.87
CA ASP A 853 11.02 -29.98 14.28
C ASP A 853 12.48 -29.55 14.54
N LEU A 854 13.28 -29.39 13.49
CA LEU A 854 14.69 -29.01 13.57
C LEU A 854 15.02 -27.83 12.65
N SER A 855 15.99 -27.02 13.05
CA SER A 855 16.70 -26.10 12.16
C SER A 855 18.17 -26.42 12.19
N ILE A 856 18.77 -26.72 11.04
CA ILE A 856 20.19 -27.11 10.93
C ILE A 856 20.95 -26.02 10.21
N GLU A 857 22.01 -25.52 10.85
CA GLU A 857 22.86 -24.45 10.34
C GLU A 857 24.29 -24.95 10.15
N TYR A 858 24.91 -24.55 9.04
CA TYR A 858 26.25 -24.98 8.66
C TYR A 858 27.24 -23.80 8.77
N HIS A 859 28.36 -24.06 9.44
CA HIS A 859 29.43 -23.10 9.71
C HIS A 859 30.77 -23.75 9.28
N ASP A 860 30.93 -24.00 7.99
CA ASP A 860 31.98 -24.83 7.38
C ASP A 860 31.98 -26.28 7.92
N ARG A 861 32.71 -26.53 9.01
CA ARG A 861 32.92 -27.85 9.63
C ARG A 861 32.20 -28.01 10.97
N ILE A 862 31.55 -26.94 11.41
CA ILE A 862 30.68 -26.94 12.59
C ILE A 862 29.24 -26.99 12.11
N VAL A 863 28.44 -27.87 12.71
CA VAL A 863 26.99 -27.94 12.48
C VAL A 863 26.27 -27.56 13.75
N VAL A 864 25.30 -26.66 13.63
CA VAL A 864 24.41 -26.27 14.73
C VAL A 864 23.03 -26.85 14.45
N ILE A 865 22.46 -27.56 15.41
CA ILE A 865 21.11 -28.11 15.32
C ILE A 865 20.26 -27.47 16.41
N HIS A 866 19.31 -26.64 16.02
CA HIS A 866 18.27 -26.11 16.90
C HIS A 866 17.10 -27.09 16.94
N VAL A 867 16.68 -27.46 18.14
CA VAL A 867 15.55 -28.37 18.36
C VAL A 867 14.34 -27.56 18.78
N ARG A 868 13.31 -27.53 17.92
CA ARG A 868 12.17 -26.62 18.06
C ARG A 868 11.10 -27.13 19.03
N ASP A 869 11.01 -28.44 19.20
CA ASP A 869 10.05 -29.09 20.10
C ASP A 869 10.64 -29.45 21.48
N GLY A 870 11.93 -29.16 21.68
CA GLY A 870 12.63 -29.41 22.95
C GLY A 870 12.94 -30.89 23.24
N GLU A 871 12.68 -31.80 22.30
CA GLU A 871 13.05 -33.21 22.45
C GLU A 871 14.57 -33.40 22.29
N GLU A 872 15.21 -34.08 23.23
CA GLU A 872 16.65 -34.39 23.15
C GLU A 872 17.01 -35.22 21.92
N LEU A 873 18.20 -34.98 21.36
CA LEU A 873 18.74 -35.76 20.26
C LEU A 873 19.47 -37.01 20.78
N GLU A 874 19.20 -38.16 20.16
CA GLU A 874 19.98 -39.37 20.39
C GLU A 874 21.01 -39.55 19.27
N PHE A 875 22.26 -39.84 19.63
CA PHE A 875 23.35 -39.98 18.66
C PHE A 875 23.77 -41.44 18.50
N GLN A 876 23.90 -41.88 17.24
CA GLN A 876 24.37 -43.22 16.94
C GLN A 876 25.91 -43.29 17.04
N PRO A 877 26.46 -44.27 17.77
CA PRO A 877 27.92 -44.48 17.83
C PRO A 877 28.50 -44.81 16.45
N SER A 878 29.72 -44.33 16.19
CA SER A 878 30.51 -44.71 15.01
C SER A 878 30.80 -46.22 15.02
N ALA A 879 30.68 -46.89 13.87
CA ALA A 879 31.07 -48.29 13.75
C ALA A 879 32.60 -48.43 13.81
N ALA A 880 33.12 -49.32 14.65
CA ALA A 880 34.55 -49.62 14.69
C ALA A 880 34.99 -50.32 13.40
N VAL A 881 35.92 -49.69 12.66
CA VAL A 881 36.56 -50.28 11.47
C VAL A 881 37.93 -50.81 11.85
N GLU A 882 38.17 -52.09 11.59
CA GLU A 882 39.40 -52.78 11.99
C GLU A 882 40.62 -52.20 11.24
N GLY A 883 41.48 -51.45 11.95
CA GLY A 883 42.70 -50.84 11.40
C GLY A 883 42.64 -49.32 11.19
N GLU A 884 41.52 -48.66 11.47
CA GLU A 884 41.37 -47.20 11.43
C GLU A 884 41.24 -46.62 12.84
N GLU A 885 41.66 -45.36 13.05
CA GLU A 885 41.39 -44.68 14.32
C GLU A 885 39.87 -44.44 14.47
N PRO A 886 39.30 -44.63 15.67
CA PRO A 886 37.88 -44.48 15.87
C PRO A 886 37.45 -43.03 15.68
N VAL A 887 36.50 -42.79 14.76
CA VAL A 887 35.91 -41.47 14.52
C VAL A 887 35.26 -40.94 15.79
N ARG A 888 35.64 -39.74 16.23
CA ARG A 888 35.07 -39.09 17.41
C ARG A 888 34.38 -37.80 17.05
N PHE A 889 33.16 -37.63 17.57
CA PHE A 889 32.43 -36.38 17.46
C PHE A 889 32.47 -35.63 18.79
N LEU A 890 32.67 -34.32 18.67
CA LEU A 890 32.67 -33.36 19.77
C LEU A 890 31.31 -32.66 19.74
N ILE A 891 30.56 -32.74 20.82
CA ILE A 891 29.18 -32.24 20.88
C ILE A 891 29.03 -31.34 22.10
N LYS A 892 28.59 -30.10 21.89
CA LYS A 892 28.11 -29.23 22.98
C LYS A 892 26.59 -29.11 22.93
N ARG A 893 25.93 -29.40 24.05
CA ARG A 893 24.49 -29.24 24.24
C ARG A 893 24.21 -28.00 25.08
N PHE A 894 23.26 -27.18 24.64
CA PHE A 894 22.81 -25.98 25.33
C PHE A 894 21.30 -26.03 25.50
N SER A 895 20.82 -25.78 26.73
CA SER A 895 19.40 -25.76 27.04
C SER A 895 19.04 -24.64 28.03
N SER A 896 17.82 -24.10 27.89
CA SER A 896 17.23 -23.16 28.85
C SER A 896 17.03 -23.78 30.25
N ASP A 897 16.95 -25.11 30.34
CA ASP A 897 16.76 -25.86 31.59
C ASP A 897 18.06 -26.08 32.37
N ASP A 898 19.21 -25.78 31.75
CA ASP A 898 20.50 -25.93 32.40
C ASP A 898 20.78 -24.85 33.45
N SER A 899 21.69 -25.12 34.39
CA SER A 899 22.17 -24.09 35.31
C SER A 899 22.86 -22.95 34.56
N GLU A 900 22.84 -21.73 35.09
CA GLU A 900 23.43 -20.53 34.46
C GLU A 900 24.84 -20.74 33.90
N ARG A 901 25.70 -21.51 34.59
CA ARG A 901 27.02 -21.90 34.09
C ARG A 901 26.97 -22.55 32.70
N TYR A 902 26.11 -23.56 32.54
CA TYR A 902 26.00 -24.37 31.33
C TYR A 902 25.18 -23.68 30.23
N LYS A 903 24.38 -22.66 30.57
CA LYS A 903 23.74 -21.82 29.55
C LYS A 903 24.76 -21.05 28.71
N GLU A 904 25.88 -20.64 29.32
CA GLU A 904 26.96 -19.93 28.65
C GLU A 904 27.98 -20.87 27.98
N THR A 905 28.39 -21.95 28.66
CA THR A 905 29.48 -22.82 28.18
C THR A 905 28.99 -24.02 27.38
N GLY A 906 27.74 -24.43 27.59
CA GLY A 906 27.21 -25.71 27.13
C GLY A 906 27.75 -26.88 27.95
N ARG A 907 27.05 -28.01 27.90
CA ARG A 907 27.55 -29.31 28.39
C ARG A 907 28.33 -30.02 27.29
N HIS A 908 29.50 -30.54 27.64
CA HIS A 908 30.43 -31.12 26.67
C HIS A 908 30.28 -32.64 26.62
N TYR A 909 30.17 -33.18 25.41
CA TYR A 909 30.07 -34.61 25.16
C TYR A 909 31.05 -35.03 24.09
N VAL A 910 31.52 -36.27 24.21
CA VAL A 910 32.29 -36.97 23.17
C VAL A 910 31.52 -38.22 22.78
N LEU A 911 31.30 -38.39 21.49
CA LEU A 911 30.70 -39.58 20.90
C LEU A 911 31.78 -40.38 20.19
N ASP A 912 32.00 -41.62 20.64
CA ASP A 912 32.88 -42.59 19.99
C ASP A 912 32.21 -43.97 19.88
N GLU A 913 32.96 -45.01 19.53
CA GLU A 913 32.48 -46.40 19.41
C GLU A 913 31.81 -46.95 20.68
N ARG A 914 32.08 -46.36 21.86
CA ARG A 914 31.52 -46.74 23.16
C ARG A 914 30.21 -46.02 23.47
N GLY A 915 29.82 -45.05 22.65
CA GLY A 915 28.64 -44.21 22.82
C GLY A 915 28.94 -42.79 23.27
N LEU A 916 27.88 -42.04 23.58
CA LEU A 916 27.97 -40.65 24.02
C LEU A 916 28.36 -40.60 25.50
N ALA A 917 29.44 -39.89 25.82
CA ALA A 917 29.91 -39.68 27.18
C ALA A 917 30.11 -38.18 27.48
N GLU A 918 29.62 -37.71 28.64
CA GLU A 918 29.86 -36.35 29.11
C GLU A 918 31.31 -36.19 29.57
N VAL A 919 31.95 -35.08 29.20
CA VAL A 919 33.33 -34.76 29.58
C VAL A 919 33.32 -33.61 30.57
N GLU A 920 33.74 -33.87 31.81
CA GLU A 920 33.94 -32.80 32.80
C GLU A 920 35.19 -31.98 32.43
N GLU A 921 35.03 -30.66 32.25
CA GLU A 921 36.17 -29.75 32.21
C GLU A 921 36.90 -29.78 33.55
N SER A 922 38.13 -30.31 33.56
CA SER A 922 39.05 -30.10 34.68
C SER A 922 39.39 -28.61 34.79
N MET A 923 39.28 -28.07 36.00
CA MET A 923 39.38 -26.65 36.40
C MET A 923 40.66 -25.86 36.03
N ASP A 924 41.53 -26.34 35.14
CA ASP A 924 42.82 -25.71 34.84
C ASP A 924 42.92 -25.28 33.36
N SER A 925 42.28 -24.16 33.01
CA SER A 925 42.82 -23.25 32.00
C SER A 925 42.20 -21.86 32.14
N ASN A 926 42.83 -21.03 32.97
CA ASN A 926 42.96 -19.62 32.60
C ASN A 926 43.81 -19.59 31.32
N ASP A 927 43.18 -19.46 30.14
CA ASP A 927 43.83 -18.97 28.91
C ASP A 927 42.81 -18.29 27.98
#